data_AF-A0A2G9RRQ9-F1
#
_entry.id   AF-A0A2G9RRQ9-F1
#
_cell.length_a   1.000
_cell.length_b   1.000
_cell.length_c   1.000
_cell.angle_alpha   90.00
_cell.angle_beta   90.00
_cell.angle_gamma   90.00
#
_symmetry.space_group_name_H-M   'P 1'
#
loop_
_entity.id
_entity.type
_entity.pdbx_description
1 polymer ?
#
loop_
_entity_poly.entity_id
_entity_poly.type
_entity_poly.pdbx_seq_one_letter_code
_entity_poly.pdbx_strand_id
1 'polypeptide(L)'
;MIMLTNHRKLLDIKQKCTTAKQELANNLQVRLKWCCFVMLHADQDGEKIQALFRLLMELLERVKIVEALSTVPQMYCLAVVEVVRRKMFIKHYREWANALVKDGKSLYENEKAKRETFGKLFRKSYLRNRLFRGLDSWPSSFCTRKPRKFDNELPDISVNDLQFLQSLCPPEVQLFLRVPLLCDLEPLHQHVRALHNLVKAAQSLDEMSQTITDLLNEQKVSNGQVSPQSATTPRIESATEATITTSSKSPPSLSLQGAICPSVSIPAPLEELSPDSIDAHTFDFETISHPHIEQSLKQGSLDLDSLADSPESDFMSAVNEFVIEENPVSPNISDTQSPEMMVESLYSSVINAIDSRRMQDTKGSKDKSAENISLKACVDRCKVVAQESQANLRNFRKELCQLKILVQREQSEFASAIKSVSAEILKMIQHANVSLETALKEKHFEELQLLQKSYEKRLQLSKEDLNVNEEVIKQLKSNIMGLKEDLQTKQMEAAAVRSENETFLHLQNERDQKMIHVESAMREQTYEMQKLRESRETTLEDLKKLYTENEEKLRLLKEEFKILEQTHLKELEDNLQLRHAQELEDVKVEYKCCIEKLQLENKQKMDQLQESCVAIAKDKDSQLQELNLRISELSDIRCKLEVELALKEGEIDEIKVIMEENKAQQQDTLNFQVSEQTEALKKEVIHLNNVLKNQKGEHELGLEELKMLLTMEKEQCISQMLNIHEAQTKSLQRDINNLTSGHQQALERESRLQEELNVLQNKLEDTLKVLEKQTEQHEKALGQQIEVHEASIQKAEEDREQLLSAQRLEKETLTQKFTCEKEDSVQLSVKDFELHMQNVEKELSDKVLILQQQLGKR
;
A
#
# COMPACT_ATOMS: atom_id res chain seq x y z
N MET A 1 -59.15 117.24 -11.61
CA MET A 1 -59.82 115.96 -11.91
C MET A 1 -58.83 114.88 -12.35
N ILE A 2 -58.55 114.72 -13.66
CA ILE A 2 -57.92 113.51 -14.25
C ILE A 2 -56.65 113.01 -13.53
N MET A 3 -55.68 113.89 -13.25
CA MET A 3 -54.46 113.59 -12.47
C MET A 3 -54.75 112.79 -11.17
N LEU A 4 -55.75 113.22 -10.40
CA LEU A 4 -56.07 112.66 -9.09
C LEU A 4 -56.77 111.30 -9.22
N THR A 5 -57.53 111.08 -10.29
CA THR A 5 -58.08 109.76 -10.65
C THR A 5 -56.98 108.78 -11.04
N ASN A 6 -55.99 109.23 -11.83
CA ASN A 6 -54.87 108.38 -12.25
C ASN A 6 -53.95 108.03 -11.06
N HIS A 7 -53.69 108.99 -10.15
CA HIS A 7 -52.95 108.73 -8.92
C HIS A 7 -53.67 107.69 -8.02
N ARG A 8 -55.00 107.80 -7.85
CA ARG A 8 -55.79 106.80 -7.12
C ARG A 8 -55.71 105.41 -7.77
N LYS A 9 -55.78 105.31 -9.10
CA LYS A 9 -55.59 104.04 -9.83
C LYS A 9 -54.19 103.44 -9.60
N LEU A 10 -53.14 104.26 -9.60
CA LEU A 10 -51.77 103.80 -9.33
C LEU A 10 -51.60 103.30 -7.88
N LEU A 11 -52.25 103.94 -6.90
CA LEU A 11 -52.25 103.47 -5.51
C LEU A 11 -53.02 102.14 -5.36
N ASP A 12 -54.18 102.00 -6.00
CA ASP A 12 -54.97 100.75 -6.02
C ASP A 12 -54.19 99.59 -6.67
N ILE A 13 -53.55 99.82 -7.82
CA ILE A 13 -52.68 98.84 -8.49
C ILE A 13 -51.49 98.49 -7.58
N LYS A 14 -50.81 99.47 -6.98
CA LYS A 14 -49.72 99.23 -6.02
C LYS A 14 -50.20 98.36 -4.86
N GLN A 15 -51.35 98.67 -4.29
CA GLN A 15 -51.91 97.95 -3.13
C GLN A 15 -52.23 96.49 -3.50
N LYS A 16 -52.89 96.27 -4.64
CA LYS A 16 -53.16 94.92 -5.18
C LYS A 16 -51.87 94.13 -5.43
N CYS A 17 -50.86 94.75 -6.03
CA CYS A 17 -49.55 94.13 -6.22
C CYS A 17 -48.82 93.83 -4.90
N THR A 18 -48.98 94.64 -3.85
CA THR A 18 -48.41 94.32 -2.52
C THR A 18 -49.17 93.20 -1.82
N THR A 19 -50.50 93.16 -1.90
CA THR A 19 -51.30 92.06 -1.33
C THR A 19 -50.97 90.73 -2.01
N ALA A 20 -50.99 90.68 -3.34
CA ALA A 20 -50.66 89.47 -4.10
C ALA A 20 -49.21 88.99 -3.86
N LYS A 21 -48.26 89.91 -3.66
CA LYS A 21 -46.88 89.57 -3.25
C LYS A 21 -46.82 88.99 -1.84
N GLN A 22 -47.60 89.53 -0.89
CA GLN A 22 -47.65 89.01 0.47
C GLN A 22 -48.32 87.62 0.52
N GLU A 23 -49.41 87.41 -0.21
CA GLU A 23 -50.09 86.12 -0.35
C GLU A 23 -49.17 85.06 -0.97
N LEU A 24 -48.44 85.41 -2.05
CA LEU A 24 -47.44 84.54 -2.66
C LEU A 24 -46.28 84.23 -1.70
N ALA A 25 -45.77 85.23 -0.98
CA ALA A 25 -44.70 85.04 0.01
C ALA A 25 -45.14 84.12 1.16
N ASN A 26 -46.34 84.31 1.69
CA ASN A 26 -46.93 83.44 2.71
C ASN A 26 -47.10 82.00 2.19
N ASN A 27 -47.60 81.82 0.96
CA ASN A 27 -47.77 80.49 0.36
C ASN A 27 -46.43 79.79 0.14
N LEU A 28 -45.42 80.54 -0.37
CA LEU A 28 -44.07 80.03 -0.57
C LEU A 28 -43.39 79.66 0.75
N GLN A 29 -43.55 80.46 1.81
CA GLN A 29 -43.03 80.16 3.15
C GLN A 29 -43.61 78.85 3.70
N VAL A 30 -44.92 78.63 3.56
CA VAL A 30 -45.57 77.38 4.00
C VAL A 30 -45.08 76.18 3.18
N ARG A 31 -44.95 76.32 1.85
CA ARG A 31 -44.41 75.25 0.98
C ARG A 31 -42.95 74.92 1.32
N LEU A 32 -42.09 75.93 1.47
CA LEU A 32 -40.68 75.73 1.84
C LEU A 32 -40.54 75.07 3.21
N LYS A 33 -41.38 75.43 4.19
CA LYS A 33 -41.40 74.74 5.49
C LYS A 33 -41.74 73.25 5.35
N TRP A 34 -42.69 72.90 4.48
CA TRP A 34 -43.00 71.50 4.16
C TRP A 34 -41.84 70.79 3.45
N CYS A 35 -41.19 71.43 2.47
CA CYS A 35 -40.01 70.87 1.81
C CYS A 35 -38.88 70.57 2.82
N CYS A 36 -38.53 71.54 3.68
CA CYS A 36 -37.51 71.34 4.72
C CYS A 36 -37.89 70.25 5.74
N PHE A 37 -39.18 70.14 6.09
CA PHE A 37 -39.66 69.07 6.98
C PHE A 37 -39.52 67.68 6.33
N VAL A 38 -39.90 67.54 5.06
CA VAL A 38 -39.77 66.28 4.32
C VAL A 38 -38.30 65.90 4.09
N MET A 39 -37.44 66.86 3.76
CA MET A 39 -35.99 66.63 3.64
C MET A 39 -35.40 66.14 4.96
N LEU A 40 -35.65 66.86 6.07
CA LEU A 40 -35.13 66.48 7.38
C LEU A 40 -35.59 65.08 7.84
N HIS A 41 -36.83 64.68 7.50
CA HIS A 41 -37.29 63.32 7.76
C HIS A 41 -36.63 62.28 6.87
N ALA A 42 -36.46 62.55 5.56
CA ALA A 42 -35.75 61.66 4.65
C ALA A 42 -34.27 61.47 5.05
N ASP A 43 -33.60 62.54 5.50
CA ASP A 43 -32.23 62.48 6.01
C ASP A 43 -32.16 61.61 7.29
N GLN A 44 -33.05 61.85 8.26
CA GLN A 44 -33.12 61.06 9.51
C GLN A 44 -33.48 59.58 9.27
N ASP A 45 -34.37 59.28 8.33
CA ASP A 45 -34.72 57.90 7.99
C ASP A 45 -33.59 57.22 7.19
N GLY A 46 -32.85 57.98 6.38
CA GLY A 46 -31.59 57.55 5.76
C GLY A 46 -30.52 57.17 6.80
N GLU A 47 -30.32 57.98 7.84
CA GLU A 47 -29.40 57.65 8.95
C GLU A 47 -29.82 56.36 9.68
N LYS A 48 -31.12 56.16 9.93
CA LYS A 48 -31.66 54.92 10.54
C LYS A 48 -31.42 53.71 9.64
N ILE A 49 -31.69 53.82 8.34
CA ILE A 49 -31.44 52.76 7.36
C ILE A 49 -29.95 52.42 7.32
N GLN A 50 -29.06 53.41 7.33
CA GLN A 50 -27.61 53.20 7.34
C GLN A 50 -27.11 52.54 8.64
N ALA A 51 -27.72 52.86 9.78
CA ALA A 51 -27.44 52.18 11.06
C ALA A 51 -27.93 50.72 11.06
N LEU A 52 -29.15 50.46 10.57
CA LEU A 52 -29.70 49.11 10.41
C LEU A 52 -28.88 48.26 9.42
N PHE A 53 -28.41 48.84 8.32
CA PHE A 53 -27.55 48.17 7.36
C PHE A 53 -26.21 47.74 7.97
N ARG A 54 -25.59 48.61 8.79
CA ARG A 54 -24.37 48.26 9.53
C ARG A 54 -24.61 47.09 10.50
N LEU A 55 -25.71 47.12 11.26
CA LEU A 55 -26.11 46.03 12.16
C LEU A 55 -26.39 44.73 11.42
N LEU A 56 -27.02 44.79 10.24
CA LEU A 56 -27.28 43.62 9.40
C LEU A 56 -25.99 43.01 8.85
N MET A 57 -25.04 43.83 8.39
CA MET A 57 -23.73 43.35 7.93
C MET A 57 -22.90 42.74 9.06
N GLU A 58 -22.93 43.32 10.27
CA GLU A 58 -22.27 42.75 11.44
C GLU A 58 -22.92 41.43 11.87
N LEU A 59 -24.25 41.35 11.86
CA LEU A 59 -24.99 40.11 12.15
C LEU A 59 -24.67 39.02 11.11
N LEU A 60 -24.60 39.36 9.82
CA LEU A 60 -24.25 38.42 8.76
C LEU A 60 -22.83 37.87 8.92
N GLU A 61 -21.86 38.69 9.33
CA GLU A 61 -20.50 38.19 9.62
C GLU A 61 -20.47 37.28 10.86
N ARG A 62 -21.24 37.62 11.91
CA ARG A 62 -21.42 36.75 13.09
C ARG A 62 -22.10 35.42 12.72
N VAL A 63 -23.04 35.41 11.78
CA VAL A 63 -23.69 34.19 11.28
C VAL A 63 -22.69 33.30 10.55
N LYS A 64 -21.84 33.82 9.65
CA LYS A 64 -20.77 33.04 9.02
C LYS A 64 -19.85 32.37 10.04
N ILE A 65 -19.52 33.08 11.13
CA ILE A 65 -18.69 32.53 12.22
C ILE A 65 -19.43 31.38 12.93
N VAL A 66 -20.73 31.50 13.16
CA VAL A 66 -21.56 30.41 13.73
C VAL A 66 -21.67 29.22 12.78
N GLU A 67 -21.87 29.46 11.48
CA GLU A 67 -21.88 28.42 10.44
C GLU A 67 -20.54 27.67 10.39
N ALA A 68 -19.41 28.40 10.35
CA ALA A 68 -18.08 27.79 10.42
C ALA A 68 -17.89 26.97 11.71
N LEU A 69 -18.23 27.54 12.87
CA LEU A 69 -18.16 26.85 14.17
C LEU A 69 -19.04 25.59 14.24
N SER A 70 -20.17 25.54 13.54
CA SER A 70 -21.04 24.36 13.49
C SER A 70 -20.35 23.12 12.88
N THR A 71 -19.39 23.33 11.98
CA THR A 71 -18.61 22.25 11.33
C THR A 71 -17.41 21.78 12.15
N VAL A 72 -16.94 22.60 13.11
CA VAL A 72 -15.72 22.30 13.89
C VAL A 72 -15.82 20.99 14.69
N PRO A 73 -16.93 20.64 15.36
CA PRO A 73 -17.08 19.35 16.05
C PRO A 73 -16.93 18.14 15.10
N GLN A 74 -17.51 18.21 13.91
CA GLN A 74 -17.37 17.16 12.89
C GLN A 74 -15.91 17.02 12.43
N MET A 75 -15.26 18.14 12.10
CA MET A 75 -13.86 18.16 11.68
C MET A 75 -12.91 17.67 12.78
N TYR A 76 -13.20 17.99 14.04
CA TYR A 76 -12.47 17.45 15.20
C TYR A 76 -12.61 15.93 15.32
N CYS A 77 -13.82 15.38 15.21
CA CYS A 77 -14.05 13.93 15.22
C CYS A 77 -13.28 13.21 14.10
N LEU A 78 -13.31 13.76 12.88
CA LEU A 78 -12.57 13.22 11.73
C LEU A 78 -11.05 13.29 11.94
N ALA A 79 -10.54 14.39 12.50
CA ALA A 79 -9.11 14.54 12.81
C ALA A 79 -8.65 13.54 13.89
N VAL A 80 -9.48 13.30 14.92
CA VAL A 80 -9.22 12.30 15.97
C VAL A 80 -9.17 10.89 15.39
N VAL A 81 -10.10 10.53 14.49
CA VAL A 81 -10.07 9.25 13.74
C VAL A 81 -8.81 9.13 12.88
N GLU A 82 -8.42 10.17 12.16
CA GLU A 82 -7.24 10.14 11.29
C GLU A 82 -5.94 10.03 12.11
N VAL A 83 -5.84 10.66 13.28
CA VAL A 83 -4.71 10.48 14.22
C VAL A 83 -4.61 9.01 14.65
N VAL A 84 -5.71 8.40 15.10
CA VAL A 84 -5.72 6.99 15.53
C VAL A 84 -5.38 6.05 14.36
N ARG A 85 -5.97 6.27 13.17
CA ARG A 85 -5.68 5.50 11.95
C ARG A 85 -4.21 5.58 11.57
N ARG A 86 -3.60 6.78 11.60
CA ARG A 86 -2.17 6.95 11.37
C ARG A 86 -1.35 6.23 12.43
N LYS A 87 -1.65 6.36 13.73
CA LYS A 87 -0.90 5.64 14.78
C LYS A 87 -0.92 4.13 14.62
N MET A 88 -2.06 3.54 14.24
CA MET A 88 -2.13 2.11 13.88
C MET A 88 -1.24 1.78 12.68
N PHE A 89 -1.33 2.55 11.60
CA PHE A 89 -0.47 2.35 10.42
C PHE A 89 1.02 2.47 10.75
N ILE A 90 1.43 3.51 11.48
CA ILE A 90 2.83 3.75 11.89
C ILE A 90 3.35 2.61 12.75
N LYS A 91 2.53 2.06 13.66
CA LYS A 91 2.88 0.90 14.48
C LYS A 91 3.19 -0.31 13.57
N HIS A 92 2.25 -0.70 12.73
CA HIS A 92 2.40 -1.90 11.88
C HIS A 92 3.46 -1.72 10.78
N TYR A 93 3.59 -0.52 10.20
CA TYR A 93 4.70 -0.17 9.30
C TYR A 93 6.05 -0.29 10.00
N ARG A 94 6.17 0.17 11.25
CA ARG A 94 7.40 0.02 12.04
C ARG A 94 7.65 -1.46 12.38
N GLU A 95 6.65 -2.25 12.74
CA GLU A 95 6.78 -3.70 12.98
C GLU A 95 7.29 -4.42 11.71
N TRP A 96 6.62 -4.22 10.58
CA TRP A 96 7.01 -4.72 9.26
C TRP A 96 8.44 -4.32 8.88
N ALA A 97 8.77 -3.03 8.92
CA ALA A 97 10.08 -2.53 8.49
C ALA A 97 11.20 -3.00 9.42
N ASN A 98 10.96 -3.16 10.73
CA ASN A 98 11.95 -3.74 11.64
C ASN A 98 12.18 -5.23 11.35
N ALA A 99 11.14 -6.00 10.98
CA ALA A 99 11.28 -7.39 10.58
C ALA A 99 12.05 -7.52 9.25
N LEU A 100 11.66 -6.73 8.24
CA LEU A 100 12.34 -6.66 6.94
C LEU A 100 13.83 -6.33 7.09
N VAL A 101 14.17 -5.35 7.94
CA VAL A 101 15.55 -4.93 8.20
C VAL A 101 16.34 -5.95 9.01
N LYS A 102 15.70 -6.68 9.93
CA LYS A 102 16.34 -7.78 10.67
C LYS A 102 16.75 -8.91 9.72
N ASP A 103 15.81 -9.37 8.91
CA ASP A 103 16.01 -10.54 8.05
C ASP A 103 16.91 -10.19 6.85
N GLY A 104 16.75 -9.00 6.26
CA GLY A 104 17.65 -8.46 5.23
C GLY A 104 19.09 -8.26 5.73
N LYS A 105 19.28 -7.75 6.96
CA LYS A 105 20.61 -7.66 7.57
C LYS A 105 21.20 -9.04 7.88
N SER A 106 20.39 -10.01 8.32
CA SER A 106 20.88 -11.38 8.53
C SER A 106 21.35 -12.03 7.23
N LEU A 107 20.61 -11.84 6.13
CA LEU A 107 21.01 -12.32 4.80
C LEU A 107 22.33 -11.67 4.36
N TYR A 108 22.44 -10.35 4.51
CA TYR A 108 23.62 -9.57 4.12
C TYR A 108 24.89 -9.98 4.87
N GLU A 109 24.85 -10.01 6.21
CA GLU A 109 26.04 -10.35 7.01
C GLU A 109 26.42 -11.84 6.86
N ASN A 110 25.46 -12.75 6.67
CA ASN A 110 25.76 -14.16 6.39
C ASN A 110 26.46 -14.31 5.03
N GLU A 111 25.92 -13.77 3.95
CA GLU A 111 26.54 -13.82 2.60
C GLU A 111 27.93 -13.15 2.60
N LYS A 112 28.07 -12.01 3.28
CA LYS A 112 29.36 -11.34 3.48
C LYS A 112 30.36 -12.23 4.24
N ALA A 113 29.92 -12.94 5.29
CA ALA A 113 30.76 -13.87 6.03
C ALA A 113 31.24 -15.05 5.16
N LYS A 114 30.35 -15.62 4.32
CA LYS A 114 30.70 -16.66 3.33
C LYS A 114 31.75 -16.17 2.33
N ARG A 115 31.56 -14.96 1.77
CA ARG A 115 32.55 -14.34 0.86
C ARG A 115 33.87 -14.05 1.57
N GLU A 116 33.84 -13.70 2.85
CA GLU A 116 35.05 -13.55 3.65
C GLU A 116 35.79 -14.88 3.91
N THR A 117 35.12 -15.96 4.31
CA THR A 117 35.78 -17.26 4.55
C THR A 117 36.30 -17.86 3.26
N PHE A 118 35.48 -17.95 2.21
CA PHE A 118 35.92 -18.42 0.90
C PHE A 118 37.03 -17.53 0.32
N GLY A 119 36.90 -16.20 0.43
CA GLY A 119 37.91 -15.24 0.01
C GLY A 119 39.25 -15.42 0.74
N LYS A 120 39.24 -15.71 2.06
CA LYS A 120 40.46 -16.02 2.83
C LYS A 120 41.16 -17.29 2.31
N LEU A 121 40.42 -18.28 1.80
CA LEU A 121 41.00 -19.47 1.15
C LEU A 121 41.49 -19.18 -0.27
N PHE A 122 40.69 -18.50 -1.09
CA PHE A 122 40.88 -18.32 -2.53
C PHE A 122 41.82 -17.16 -2.91
N ARG A 123 42.11 -16.21 -1.99
CA ARG A 123 43.11 -15.14 -2.17
C ARG A 123 44.52 -15.63 -2.56
N LYS A 124 44.87 -16.89 -2.24
CA LYS A 124 46.14 -17.53 -2.62
C LYS A 124 46.06 -18.35 -3.93
N SER A 125 44.92 -18.37 -4.62
CA SER A 125 44.71 -19.12 -5.86
C SER A 125 45.13 -18.29 -7.09
N TYR A 126 45.96 -18.87 -7.94
CA TYR A 126 46.33 -18.28 -9.25
C TYR A 126 45.11 -18.04 -10.17
N LEU A 127 43.99 -18.74 -9.94
CA LEU A 127 42.79 -18.65 -10.76
C LEU A 127 42.03 -17.31 -10.58
N ARG A 128 42.15 -16.68 -9.41
CA ARG A 128 41.39 -15.49 -9.00
C ARG A 128 41.50 -14.34 -10.01
N ASN A 129 42.72 -13.97 -10.40
CA ASN A 129 42.95 -12.79 -11.24
C ASN A 129 42.76 -13.06 -12.75
N ARG A 130 42.60 -14.34 -13.16
CA ARG A 130 42.49 -14.74 -14.58
C ARG A 130 41.14 -15.32 -14.98
N LEU A 131 40.59 -16.28 -14.22
CA LEU A 131 39.35 -16.97 -14.58
C LEU A 131 38.11 -16.39 -13.87
N PHE A 132 38.26 -15.94 -12.61
CA PHE A 132 37.13 -15.58 -11.76
C PHE A 132 37.18 -14.12 -11.29
N ARG A 133 37.34 -13.21 -12.26
CA ARG A 133 37.26 -11.76 -12.03
C ARG A 133 35.86 -11.43 -11.49
N GLY A 134 35.80 -10.64 -10.41
CA GLY A 134 34.55 -10.27 -9.76
C GLY A 134 34.18 -11.10 -8.52
N LEU A 135 34.90 -12.18 -8.18
CA LEU A 135 34.68 -12.90 -6.91
C LEU A 135 34.96 -12.05 -5.65
N ASP A 136 35.74 -10.97 -5.77
CA ASP A 136 35.97 -10.00 -4.69
C ASP A 136 34.88 -8.91 -4.60
N SER A 137 33.80 -9.01 -5.39
CA SER A 137 32.66 -8.09 -5.32
C SER A 137 31.83 -8.32 -4.05
N TRP A 138 31.30 -7.24 -3.50
CA TRP A 138 30.40 -7.26 -2.34
C TRP A 138 28.97 -6.97 -2.79
N PRO A 139 27.95 -7.63 -2.19
CA PRO A 139 26.57 -7.21 -2.38
C PRO A 139 26.38 -5.78 -1.83
N SER A 140 25.42 -5.04 -2.41
CA SER A 140 24.99 -3.74 -1.88
C SER A 140 24.21 -3.91 -0.57
N SER A 141 24.29 -2.93 0.33
CA SER A 141 23.72 -3.03 1.69
C SER A 141 22.21 -2.74 1.75
N PHE A 142 21.42 -3.39 0.88
CA PHE A 142 19.97 -3.21 0.77
C PHE A 142 19.22 -3.60 2.05
N CYS A 143 18.24 -2.80 2.47
CA CYS A 143 17.42 -2.99 3.67
C CYS A 143 18.19 -3.30 4.98
N THR A 144 19.47 -2.91 5.11
CA THR A 144 20.28 -3.16 6.32
C THR A 144 20.10 -2.12 7.44
N ARG A 145 19.36 -1.03 7.18
CA ARG A 145 19.18 0.13 8.07
C ARG A 145 17.69 0.41 8.29
N LYS A 146 17.32 0.85 9.50
CA LYS A 146 15.92 1.19 9.83
C LYS A 146 15.46 2.46 9.09
N PRO A 147 14.19 2.57 8.66
CA PRO A 147 13.64 3.80 8.09
C PRO A 147 13.72 5.01 9.05
N ARG A 148 13.64 6.22 8.49
CA ARG A 148 13.45 7.45 9.28
C ARG A 148 12.08 7.39 9.99
N LYS A 149 12.00 7.95 11.20
CA LYS A 149 10.73 8.10 11.92
C LYS A 149 9.92 9.26 11.32
N PHE A 150 8.68 9.01 10.91
CA PHE A 150 7.68 10.03 10.60
C PHE A 150 6.55 10.01 11.65
N ASP A 151 5.68 11.04 11.61
CA ASP A 151 4.46 11.20 12.41
C ASP A 151 4.68 11.08 13.95
N ASN A 152 5.81 11.57 14.45
CA ASN A 152 6.12 11.54 15.89
C ASN A 152 5.40 12.64 16.69
N GLU A 153 4.88 13.67 16.00
CA GLU A 153 4.21 14.84 16.59
C GLU A 153 2.69 14.64 16.76
N LEU A 154 2.15 13.49 16.31
CA LEU A 154 0.73 13.19 16.44
C LEU A 154 0.32 13.00 17.93
N PRO A 155 -0.76 13.65 18.41
CA PRO A 155 -1.28 13.50 19.78
C PRO A 155 -1.49 12.04 20.18
N ASP A 156 -1.24 11.69 21.44
CA ASP A 156 -1.35 10.31 21.91
C ASP A 156 -2.79 9.94 22.27
N ILE A 157 -3.53 9.58 21.22
CA ILE A 157 -4.92 9.11 21.26
C ILE A 157 -4.94 7.64 20.86
N SER A 158 -5.60 6.80 21.65
CA SER A 158 -5.82 5.37 21.37
C SER A 158 -7.22 5.09 20.83
N VAL A 159 -7.45 3.84 20.39
CA VAL A 159 -8.78 3.36 20.01
C VAL A 159 -9.76 3.42 21.19
N ASN A 160 -9.27 3.24 22.43
CA ASN A 160 -10.10 3.29 23.64
C ASN A 160 -10.58 4.71 23.94
N ASP A 161 -9.71 5.71 23.78
CA ASP A 161 -10.06 7.13 23.96
C ASP A 161 -11.09 7.59 22.91
N LEU A 162 -11.01 7.00 21.71
CA LEU A 162 -11.93 7.26 20.61
C LEU A 162 -13.31 6.60 20.83
N GLN A 163 -13.36 5.39 21.40
CA GLN A 163 -14.59 4.76 21.89
C GLN A 163 -15.20 5.53 23.06
N PHE A 164 -14.36 6.02 23.99
CA PHE A 164 -14.80 6.88 25.10
C PHE A 164 -15.39 8.19 24.59
N LEU A 165 -14.73 8.88 23.65
CA LEU A 165 -15.27 10.07 22.98
C LEU A 165 -16.60 9.76 22.27
N GLN A 166 -16.70 8.64 21.55
CA GLN A 166 -17.94 8.21 20.90
C GLN A 166 -19.08 7.98 21.91
N SER A 167 -18.79 7.51 23.13
CA SER A 167 -19.80 7.33 24.18
C SER A 167 -20.31 8.63 24.81
N LEU A 168 -19.55 9.73 24.73
CA LEU A 168 -19.91 11.05 25.25
C LEU A 168 -20.50 11.99 24.18
N CYS A 169 -20.27 11.69 22.90
CA CYS A 169 -20.67 12.52 21.77
C CYS A 169 -22.16 12.34 21.40
N PRO A 170 -22.86 13.41 20.95
CA PRO A 170 -24.21 13.32 20.40
C PRO A 170 -24.31 12.40 19.16
N PRO A 171 -25.46 11.73 18.92
CA PRO A 171 -25.63 10.75 17.83
C PRO A 171 -25.22 11.26 16.44
N GLU A 172 -25.45 12.54 16.18
CA GLU A 172 -25.16 13.24 14.92
C GLU A 172 -23.67 13.19 14.57
N VAL A 173 -22.79 13.20 15.59
CA VAL A 173 -21.33 13.17 15.41
C VAL A 173 -20.69 11.81 15.73
N GLN A 174 -21.40 10.89 16.39
CA GLN A 174 -20.93 9.53 16.66
C GLN A 174 -20.54 8.75 15.38
N LEU A 175 -21.18 9.05 14.25
CA LEU A 175 -20.88 8.41 12.95
C LEU A 175 -19.48 8.77 12.44
N PHE A 176 -19.00 10.00 12.68
CA PHE A 176 -17.67 10.45 12.28
C PHE A 176 -16.55 9.92 13.20
N LEU A 177 -16.91 9.30 14.32
CA LEU A 177 -15.99 8.63 15.26
C LEU A 177 -15.88 7.12 14.98
N ARG A 178 -16.09 6.69 13.73
CA ARG A 178 -15.87 5.29 13.31
C ARG A 178 -14.51 5.15 12.62
N VAL A 179 -13.65 4.29 13.17
CA VAL A 179 -12.33 4.01 12.61
C VAL A 179 -12.48 3.17 11.32
N PRO A 180 -12.01 3.64 10.15
CA PRO A 180 -12.11 2.87 8.91
C PRO A 180 -11.18 1.65 8.93
N LEU A 181 -11.71 0.47 8.57
CA LEU A 181 -10.96 -0.79 8.46
C LEU A 181 -10.01 -0.86 7.24
N LEU A 182 -9.61 0.29 6.69
CA LEU A 182 -9.05 0.45 5.34
C LEU A 182 -7.54 0.22 5.22
N CYS A 183 -6.91 -0.41 6.21
CA CYS A 183 -5.51 -0.85 6.11
C CYS A 183 -5.47 -2.37 6.15
N ASP A 184 -5.67 -3.01 4.99
CA ASP A 184 -5.22 -4.38 4.80
C ASP A 184 -3.67 -4.40 4.84
N LEU A 185 -3.15 -4.96 5.93
CA LEU A 185 -1.72 -5.10 6.19
C LEU A 185 -1.22 -6.51 5.84
N GLU A 186 -2.10 -7.42 5.40
CA GLU A 186 -1.72 -8.78 5.02
C GLU A 186 -0.69 -8.82 3.87
N PRO A 187 -0.72 -7.95 2.83
CA PRO A 187 0.34 -7.88 1.83
C PRO A 187 1.72 -7.56 2.42
N LEU A 188 1.80 -6.76 3.50
CA LEU A 188 3.06 -6.45 4.20
C LEU A 188 3.55 -7.67 5.00
N HIS A 189 2.64 -8.36 5.70
CA HIS A 189 2.96 -9.59 6.44
C HIS A 189 3.35 -10.75 5.51
N GLN A 190 2.75 -10.84 4.33
CA GLN A 190 3.07 -11.84 3.31
C GLN A 190 4.47 -11.62 2.72
N HIS A 191 4.89 -10.36 2.48
CA HIS A 191 6.26 -10.04 2.09
C HIS A 191 7.29 -10.44 3.17
N VAL A 192 6.99 -10.22 4.45
CA VAL A 192 7.88 -10.66 5.55
C VAL A 192 7.97 -12.18 5.60
N ARG A 193 6.86 -12.92 5.42
CA ARG A 193 6.87 -14.39 5.27
C ARG A 193 7.74 -14.85 4.09
N ALA A 194 7.63 -14.20 2.94
CA ALA A 194 8.42 -14.52 1.75
C ALA A 194 9.93 -14.30 1.99
N LEU A 195 10.33 -13.15 2.54
CA LEU A 195 11.73 -12.87 2.86
C LEU A 195 12.27 -13.84 3.92
N HIS A 196 11.49 -14.15 4.95
CA HIS A 196 11.89 -15.07 6.01
C HIS A 196 12.12 -16.50 5.49
N ASN A 197 11.31 -16.95 4.52
CA ASN A 197 11.51 -18.22 3.83
C ASN A 197 12.76 -18.19 2.92
N LEU A 198 13.05 -17.07 2.25
CA LEU A 198 14.29 -16.89 1.49
C LEU A 198 15.54 -16.93 2.39
N VAL A 199 15.49 -16.32 3.57
CA VAL A 199 16.57 -16.40 4.58
C VAL A 199 16.80 -17.85 5.01
N LYS A 200 15.74 -18.63 5.27
CA LYS A 200 15.85 -20.07 5.58
C LYS A 200 16.46 -20.88 4.44
N ALA A 201 16.08 -20.61 3.18
CA ALA A 201 16.68 -21.27 2.01
C ALA A 201 18.16 -20.91 1.83
N ALA A 202 18.55 -19.66 2.09
CA ALA A 202 19.95 -19.22 2.05
C ALA A 202 20.80 -19.79 3.22
N GLN A 203 20.15 -20.20 4.32
CA GLN A 203 20.75 -20.91 5.44
C GLN A 203 20.89 -22.42 5.17
N SER A 204 19.92 -23.09 4.54
CA SER A 204 20.09 -24.51 4.15
C SER A 204 21.13 -24.69 3.04
N LEU A 205 21.29 -23.71 2.15
CA LEU A 205 22.40 -23.70 1.19
C LEU A 205 23.78 -23.49 1.86
N ASP A 206 23.81 -23.00 3.11
CA ASP A 206 25.05 -22.74 3.84
C ASP A 206 25.80 -24.03 4.15
N GLU A 207 25.09 -25.10 4.52
CA GLU A 207 25.63 -26.44 4.79
C GLU A 207 26.48 -26.96 3.62
N MET A 208 26.03 -26.72 2.38
CA MET A 208 26.75 -27.10 1.16
C MET A 208 28.02 -26.24 0.96
N SER A 209 27.92 -24.92 1.14
CA SER A 209 29.09 -24.03 1.02
C SER A 209 30.11 -24.21 2.14
N GLN A 210 29.67 -24.56 3.35
CA GLN A 210 30.53 -24.94 4.48
C GLN A 210 31.25 -26.25 4.18
N THR A 211 30.53 -27.29 3.70
CA THR A 211 31.14 -28.56 3.27
C THR A 211 32.24 -28.36 2.22
N ILE A 212 32.02 -27.50 1.23
CA ILE A 212 33.04 -27.16 0.21
C ILE A 212 34.23 -26.42 0.85
N THR A 213 33.97 -25.50 1.78
CA THR A 213 35.00 -24.72 2.49
C THR A 213 35.88 -25.62 3.37
N ASP A 214 35.29 -26.62 4.02
CA ASP A 214 36.00 -27.55 4.90
C ASP A 214 36.83 -28.57 4.11
N LEU A 215 36.30 -29.12 3.00
CA LEU A 215 37.09 -29.94 2.07
C LEU A 215 38.32 -29.18 1.51
N LEU A 216 38.17 -27.88 1.23
CA LEU A 216 39.27 -27.01 0.80
C LEU A 216 40.27 -26.67 1.94
N ASN A 217 39.87 -26.82 3.20
CA ASN A 217 40.76 -26.73 4.36
C ASN A 217 41.50 -28.05 4.60
N GLU A 218 40.83 -29.20 4.59
CA GLU A 218 41.46 -30.51 4.76
C GLU A 218 42.50 -30.78 3.67
N GLN A 219 42.19 -30.46 2.41
CA GLN A 219 43.14 -30.57 1.29
C GLN A 219 44.38 -29.65 1.45
N LYS A 220 44.28 -28.60 2.26
CA LYS A 220 45.39 -27.71 2.65
C LYS A 220 46.26 -28.30 3.76
N VAL A 221 45.65 -29.00 4.72
CA VAL A 221 46.35 -29.68 5.82
C VAL A 221 47.09 -30.93 5.30
N SER A 222 46.49 -31.66 4.35
CA SER A 222 47.03 -32.92 3.80
C SER A 222 48.38 -32.79 3.05
N ASN A 223 48.76 -31.58 2.61
CA ASN A 223 50.03 -31.34 1.89
C ASN A 223 51.21 -30.91 2.80
N GLY A 224 51.08 -31.06 4.12
CA GLY A 224 52.06 -30.60 5.13
C GLY A 224 53.17 -31.58 5.51
N GLN A 225 54.06 -31.93 4.57
CA GLN A 225 55.29 -32.74 4.77
C GLN A 225 55.12 -34.21 5.26
N VAL A 226 56.23 -34.95 5.20
CA VAL A 226 56.35 -36.41 5.41
C VAL A 226 57.37 -36.70 6.53
N SER A 227 57.28 -37.91 7.09
CA SER A 227 58.23 -38.62 7.96
C SER A 227 57.92 -38.66 9.48
N PRO A 228 58.30 -39.74 10.17
CA PRO A 228 57.41 -40.33 11.18
C PRO A 228 58.05 -40.63 12.55
N GLN A 229 57.24 -40.91 13.58
CA GLN A 229 57.56 -41.94 14.57
C GLN A 229 56.40 -42.36 15.49
N SER A 230 56.49 -43.61 15.94
CA SER A 230 56.03 -44.15 17.24
C SER A 230 54.52 -44.13 17.59
N ALA A 231 54.01 -45.33 17.88
CA ALA A 231 52.70 -45.54 18.49
C ALA A 231 52.71 -45.29 20.01
N THR A 232 51.53 -45.08 20.60
CA THR A 232 51.11 -45.64 21.90
C THR A 232 49.59 -45.53 22.04
N THR A 233 48.90 -46.65 22.24
CA THR A 233 47.53 -46.69 22.80
C THR A 233 47.61 -46.71 24.33
N PRO A 234 46.71 -46.00 25.02
CA PRO A 234 45.45 -46.61 25.50
C PRO A 234 44.21 -45.72 25.21
N ARG A 235 42.94 -46.08 25.48
CA ARG A 235 42.16 -47.35 25.65
C ARG A 235 40.95 -47.01 26.55
N ILE A 236 39.78 -47.67 26.35
CA ILE A 236 38.60 -47.72 27.27
C ILE A 236 37.81 -46.39 27.39
N GLU A 237 36.48 -46.30 27.56
CA GLU A 237 35.25 -47.15 27.45
C GLU A 237 34.02 -46.16 27.48
N SER A 238 32.76 -46.46 27.15
CA SER A 238 32.07 -47.64 26.58
C SER A 238 30.61 -47.31 26.16
N ALA A 239 30.06 -48.10 25.23
CA ALA A 239 28.67 -48.59 25.21
C ALA A 239 27.50 -47.61 24.84
N THR A 240 26.40 -48.04 24.19
CA THR A 240 26.01 -49.39 23.71
C THR A 240 25.09 -49.34 22.46
N GLU A 241 25.21 -50.34 21.57
CA GLU A 241 24.15 -51.06 20.80
C GLU A 241 23.10 -50.30 19.91
N ALA A 242 22.60 -50.83 18.77
CA ALA A 242 22.90 -52.09 18.05
C ALA A 242 22.55 -52.05 16.52
N THR A 243 23.58 -52.28 15.68
CA THR A 243 23.69 -53.34 14.63
C THR A 243 22.77 -53.41 13.38
N ILE A 244 23.37 -53.92 12.27
CA ILE A 244 22.80 -54.42 10.96
C ILE A 244 22.78 -53.40 9.78
N THR A 245 23.22 -53.69 8.52
CA THR A 245 24.28 -54.56 7.93
C THR A 245 24.63 -54.12 6.46
N THR A 246 25.78 -54.59 5.94
CA THR A 246 26.07 -54.98 4.52
C THR A 246 26.06 -53.97 3.33
N SER A 247 27.25 -53.42 3.05
CA SER A 247 28.05 -53.60 1.81
C SER A 247 27.54 -53.24 0.39
N SER A 248 28.12 -52.16 -0.16
CA SER A 248 28.78 -52.03 -1.48
C SER A 248 28.12 -52.52 -2.79
N LYS A 249 27.78 -51.56 -3.69
CA LYS A 249 28.01 -51.68 -5.15
C LYS A 249 27.96 -50.34 -5.87
N SER A 250 28.58 -50.27 -7.06
CA SER A 250 28.50 -49.16 -8.03
C SER A 250 28.66 -49.72 -9.46
N PRO A 251 28.41 -48.92 -10.52
CA PRO A 251 27.28 -48.02 -10.77
C PRO A 251 26.29 -48.67 -11.77
N PRO A 252 25.46 -47.91 -12.52
CA PRO A 252 25.85 -47.65 -13.92
C PRO A 252 25.48 -46.23 -14.43
N SER A 253 25.70 -45.99 -15.73
CA SER A 253 25.49 -44.73 -16.45
C SER A 253 24.49 -44.87 -17.62
N LEU A 254 24.17 -43.76 -18.30
CA LEU A 254 23.26 -43.61 -19.46
C LEU A 254 21.76 -43.68 -19.05
N SER A 255 20.82 -43.04 -19.76
CA SER A 255 20.83 -42.57 -21.16
C SER A 255 20.03 -41.26 -21.41
N LEU A 256 20.20 -40.72 -22.61
CA LEU A 256 19.36 -39.67 -23.21
C LEU A 256 18.49 -40.33 -24.29
N GLN A 257 17.16 -40.25 -24.20
CA GLN A 257 16.25 -40.48 -25.33
C GLN A 257 14.89 -39.82 -25.04
N GLY A 258 14.35 -39.06 -26.00
CA GLY A 258 12.95 -38.61 -25.98
C GLY A 258 12.02 -39.64 -26.65
N ALA A 259 10.84 -39.29 -27.14
CA ALA A 259 10.19 -37.98 -27.23
C ALA A 259 8.67 -38.19 -27.51
N ILE A 260 7.93 -37.10 -27.78
CA ILE A 260 6.96 -36.91 -28.88
C ILE A 260 5.84 -35.93 -28.45
N CYS A 261 5.74 -34.80 -29.14
CA CYS A 261 4.58 -33.90 -29.13
C CYS A 261 3.55 -34.38 -30.20
N PRO A 262 2.43 -33.66 -30.37
CA PRO A 262 2.35 -32.94 -31.65
C PRO A 262 1.89 -31.49 -31.53
N SER A 263 2.14 -30.73 -32.60
CA SER A 263 1.78 -29.33 -32.83
C SER A 263 0.86 -29.20 -34.07
N VAL A 264 0.81 -28.01 -34.69
CA VAL A 264 0.00 -27.60 -35.88
C VAL A 264 -1.38 -27.04 -35.47
N SER A 265 -1.82 -25.86 -35.93
CA SER A 265 -1.58 -25.19 -37.22
C SER A 265 -1.16 -23.69 -37.22
N ILE A 266 -0.25 -23.40 -38.15
CA ILE A 266 0.15 -22.14 -38.83
C ILE A 266 -0.98 -21.68 -39.81
N PRO A 267 -1.09 -20.42 -40.34
CA PRO A 267 -0.01 -19.47 -40.67
C PRO A 267 -0.18 -17.96 -40.32
N ALA A 268 0.92 -17.23 -40.50
CA ALA A 268 0.94 -15.83 -40.94
C ALA A 268 1.73 -15.74 -42.28
N PRO A 269 1.50 -14.72 -43.13
CA PRO A 269 2.45 -14.29 -44.16
C PRO A 269 3.39 -13.18 -43.63
N LEU A 270 4.62 -13.15 -44.13
CA LEU A 270 5.53 -12.01 -44.02
C LEU A 270 5.37 -11.12 -45.27
N GLU A 271 5.71 -9.82 -45.17
CA GLU A 271 6.47 -9.01 -46.14
C GLU A 271 6.44 -7.52 -45.67
N GLU A 272 7.48 -6.69 -45.80
CA GLU A 272 8.93 -6.94 -45.81
C GLU A 272 9.70 -5.61 -45.55
N LEU A 273 11.04 -5.67 -45.53
CA LEU A 273 12.02 -4.56 -45.56
C LEU A 273 12.19 -3.63 -44.31
N SER A 274 13.26 -3.93 -43.58
CA SER A 274 14.09 -3.07 -42.70
C SER A 274 14.96 -2.08 -43.54
N PRO A 275 16.05 -1.42 -43.04
CA PRO A 275 16.63 -1.33 -41.69
C PRO A 275 17.12 0.09 -41.24
N ASP A 276 17.92 0.12 -40.17
CA ASP A 276 18.96 1.09 -39.80
C ASP A 276 18.61 2.54 -39.40
N SER A 277 18.51 2.76 -38.08
CA SER A 277 19.25 3.83 -37.36
C SER A 277 19.31 3.59 -35.84
N ILE A 278 20.54 3.46 -35.31
CA ILE A 278 21.13 4.15 -34.14
C ILE A 278 20.14 4.69 -33.08
N ASP A 279 20.21 4.39 -31.77
CA ASP A 279 21.18 3.60 -30.97
C ASP A 279 20.50 3.00 -29.71
N ALA A 280 21.22 2.15 -28.96
CA ALA A 280 20.70 1.45 -27.77
C ALA A 280 21.50 1.74 -26.47
N HIS A 281 21.05 2.73 -25.69
CA HIS A 281 21.42 2.92 -24.27
C HIS A 281 20.16 3.23 -23.45
N THR A 282 19.77 2.41 -22.47
CA THR A 282 20.36 2.25 -21.13
C THR A 282 20.09 3.45 -20.20
N PHE A 283 18.99 3.32 -19.45
CA PHE A 283 18.75 3.88 -18.12
C PHE A 283 18.17 2.69 -17.32
N ASP A 284 18.79 2.11 -16.30
CA ASP A 284 19.74 2.61 -15.29
C ASP A 284 19.18 3.75 -14.43
N PHE A 285 19.14 3.49 -13.11
CA PHE A 285 18.64 4.37 -12.09
C PHE A 285 19.76 5.31 -11.61
N GLU A 286 19.51 6.62 -11.62
CA GLU A 286 19.68 7.40 -10.39
C GLU A 286 18.82 8.68 -10.42
N THR A 287 18.54 9.22 -9.24
CA THR A 287 17.55 10.29 -9.03
C THR A 287 18.17 11.68 -9.05
N ILE A 288 17.45 12.69 -9.56
CA ILE A 288 17.10 13.91 -8.82
C ILE A 288 16.07 14.78 -9.59
N SER A 289 15.36 15.62 -8.83
CA SER A 289 14.34 16.62 -9.20
C SER A 289 14.63 17.50 -10.43
N HIS A 290 13.59 18.06 -11.04
CA HIS A 290 13.36 19.53 -11.19
C HIS A 290 11.91 19.82 -11.70
N PRO A 291 11.40 21.09 -11.69
CA PRO A 291 9.96 21.35 -11.63
C PRO A 291 9.32 22.10 -12.83
N HIS A 292 7.99 22.26 -12.72
CA HIS A 292 7.19 23.45 -13.10
C HIS A 292 6.43 23.47 -14.45
N ILE A 293 5.48 24.41 -14.51
CA ILE A 293 4.61 24.88 -15.60
C ILE A 293 3.35 24.04 -15.92
N GLU A 294 2.26 24.79 -16.11
CA GLU A 294 0.86 24.37 -16.21
C GLU A 294 0.40 24.23 -17.67
N GLN A 295 -0.64 23.39 -17.89
CA GLN A 295 -1.82 23.65 -18.74
C GLN A 295 -2.74 22.41 -18.63
N SER A 296 -3.76 22.39 -17.78
CA SER A 296 -5.08 23.03 -17.95
C SER A 296 -5.92 22.48 -19.11
N LEU A 297 -7.00 21.74 -18.81
CA LEU A 297 -8.28 21.85 -19.52
C LEU A 297 -9.42 21.23 -18.70
N LYS A 298 -10.67 21.53 -19.08
CA LYS A 298 -11.91 21.30 -18.30
C LYS A 298 -12.69 20.08 -18.80
N GLN A 299 -13.28 19.32 -17.87
CA GLN A 299 -14.59 18.61 -17.93
C GLN A 299 -14.69 17.72 -16.68
N GLY A 300 -15.86 17.35 -16.16
CA GLY A 300 -17.23 17.75 -16.48
C GLY A 300 -18.19 17.05 -15.50
N SER A 301 -19.31 17.67 -15.13
CA SER A 301 -20.26 17.09 -14.17
C SER A 301 -20.94 15.82 -14.72
N LEU A 302 -21.04 14.78 -13.91
CA LEU A 302 -21.98 13.68 -14.11
C LEU A 302 -22.93 13.62 -12.91
N ASP A 303 -24.21 13.73 -13.21
CA ASP A 303 -25.33 13.82 -12.28
C ASP A 303 -26.08 12.48 -12.30
N LEU A 304 -26.42 11.92 -11.13
CA LEU A 304 -26.96 10.56 -11.00
C LEU A 304 -27.97 10.40 -9.83
N ASP A 305 -28.89 11.35 -9.69
CA ASP A 305 -30.11 11.16 -8.89
C ASP A 305 -31.26 10.60 -9.76
N SER A 306 -31.40 9.27 -9.80
CA SER A 306 -32.64 8.56 -10.16
C SER A 306 -32.51 7.04 -10.05
N LEU A 307 -33.28 6.43 -9.14
CA LEU A 307 -34.12 5.22 -9.31
C LEU A 307 -34.42 4.59 -7.94
N ALA A 308 -35.53 5.02 -7.34
CA ALA A 308 -36.15 4.35 -6.20
C ALA A 308 -37.66 4.30 -6.45
N ASP A 309 -38.17 3.16 -6.90
CA ASP A 309 -39.58 2.97 -7.21
C ASP A 309 -39.99 1.50 -7.02
N SER A 310 -41.12 1.30 -6.35
CA SER A 310 -41.85 0.04 -6.14
C SER A 310 -41.18 -1.11 -5.34
N PRO A 311 -41.96 -1.95 -4.63
CA PRO A 311 -43.26 -1.67 -4.01
C PRO A 311 -43.42 -2.20 -2.57
N GLU A 312 -44.31 -1.58 -1.79
CA GLU A 312 -44.94 -2.24 -0.63
C GLU A 312 -46.02 -3.23 -1.09
N SER A 313 -46.12 -4.38 -0.42
CA SER A 313 -47.29 -5.25 -0.50
C SER A 313 -47.47 -6.05 0.79
N ASP A 314 -48.71 -6.14 1.27
CA ASP A 314 -49.13 -6.85 2.48
C ASP A 314 -48.44 -8.20 2.72
N PHE A 315 -48.01 -8.42 3.97
CA PHE A 315 -48.40 -9.65 4.69
C PHE A 315 -48.44 -9.44 6.20
N MET A 316 -49.65 -9.43 6.77
CA MET A 316 -49.86 -9.55 8.21
C MET A 316 -49.61 -11.00 8.67
N SER A 317 -48.66 -11.23 9.58
CA SER A 317 -48.83 -12.18 10.70
C SER A 317 -47.63 -12.20 11.67
N ALA A 318 -47.94 -12.30 12.97
CA ALA A 318 -47.14 -12.87 14.07
C ALA A 318 -45.60 -12.69 14.09
N VAL A 319 -45.13 -11.87 15.04
CA VAL A 319 -43.81 -12.01 15.67
C VAL A 319 -43.98 -12.77 16.99
N ASN A 320 -43.11 -13.74 17.26
CA ASN A 320 -43.05 -14.46 18.53
C ASN A 320 -42.63 -13.55 19.68
N GLU A 321 -43.05 -13.89 20.91
CA GLU A 321 -42.14 -13.81 22.05
C GLU A 321 -41.77 -15.24 22.48
N PHE A 322 -40.48 -15.46 22.77
CA PHE A 322 -39.91 -16.76 23.13
C PHE A 322 -39.87 -16.91 24.65
N VAL A 323 -39.95 -18.17 25.12
CA VAL A 323 -39.27 -18.77 26.30
C VAL A 323 -39.93 -20.15 26.56
N ILE A 324 -39.24 -21.29 26.60
CA ILE A 324 -37.83 -21.60 26.32
C ILE A 324 -37.77 -22.98 25.61
N GLU A 325 -36.78 -23.12 24.72
CA GLU A 325 -36.06 -24.34 24.30
C GLU A 325 -36.15 -25.56 25.27
N GLU A 326 -36.25 -26.83 24.87
CA GLU A 326 -35.51 -27.56 23.83
C GLU A 326 -36.27 -28.82 23.35
N ASN A 327 -35.91 -29.30 22.16
CA ASN A 327 -36.15 -30.67 21.68
C ASN A 327 -35.16 -30.95 20.54
N PRO A 328 -34.44 -32.08 20.54
CA PRO A 328 -34.38 -32.81 19.28
C PRO A 328 -34.42 -34.36 19.39
N VAL A 329 -35.47 -34.93 18.77
CA VAL A 329 -35.35 -35.92 17.67
C VAL A 329 -34.57 -37.22 17.97
N SER A 330 -35.32 -38.27 18.30
CA SER A 330 -35.06 -39.66 17.89
C SER A 330 -34.98 -39.78 16.34
N PRO A 331 -34.21 -40.70 15.72
CA PRO A 331 -34.13 -42.08 16.20
C PRO A 331 -32.84 -42.92 15.94
N ASN A 332 -32.80 -44.03 16.70
CA ASN A 332 -32.32 -45.38 16.31
C ASN A 332 -30.82 -45.75 16.30
N ILE A 333 -30.55 -46.81 17.09
CA ILE A 333 -29.56 -47.90 16.94
C ILE A 333 -28.22 -47.77 17.72
N SER A 334 -28.12 -48.68 18.71
CA SER A 334 -26.94 -49.25 19.41
C SER A 334 -25.98 -48.36 20.21
N ASP A 335 -25.83 -48.75 21.48
CA ASP A 335 -24.63 -48.78 22.32
C ASP A 335 -23.93 -47.44 22.72
N THR A 336 -23.46 -47.25 23.96
CA THR A 336 -23.18 -48.22 25.06
C THR A 336 -23.29 -47.60 26.47
N GLN A 337 -23.37 -48.46 27.50
CA GLN A 337 -23.04 -48.22 28.93
C GLN A 337 -23.94 -47.32 29.82
N SER A 338 -24.80 -48.01 30.62
CA SER A 338 -24.88 -47.97 32.10
C SER A 338 -25.17 -46.66 32.91
N PRO A 339 -25.73 -46.75 34.15
CA PRO A 339 -26.70 -47.74 34.69
C PRO A 339 -27.81 -47.16 35.62
N GLU A 340 -28.75 -48.03 36.02
CA GLU A 340 -29.45 -48.07 37.34
C GLU A 340 -30.19 -46.83 37.95
N MET A 341 -31.53 -46.87 37.98
CA MET A 341 -32.32 -47.32 39.17
C MET A 341 -33.82 -46.94 39.14
N MET A 342 -34.70 -47.89 38.76
CA MET A 342 -36.06 -48.15 39.33
C MET A 342 -36.67 -49.37 38.61
N VAL A 343 -37.21 -50.39 39.31
CA VAL A 343 -38.65 -50.57 39.68
C VAL A 343 -39.53 -50.75 38.42
N GLU A 344 -40.28 -51.84 38.18
CA GLU A 344 -40.89 -52.83 39.08
C GLU A 344 -41.27 -54.17 38.39
N SER A 345 -41.92 -55.08 39.14
CA SER A 345 -43.01 -55.99 38.71
C SER A 345 -42.74 -57.47 38.27
N LEU A 346 -43.35 -58.38 39.06
CA LEU A 346 -44.00 -59.67 38.71
C LEU A 346 -43.19 -60.95 38.30
N TYR A 347 -43.15 -61.90 39.23
CA TYR A 347 -43.08 -63.38 39.06
C TYR A 347 -44.48 -63.98 39.41
N SER A 348 -45.09 -64.95 38.70
CA SER A 348 -44.85 -66.42 38.59
C SER A 348 -45.73 -67.30 39.52
N SER A 349 -45.73 -68.66 39.41
CA SER A 349 -46.68 -69.59 40.10
C SER A 349 -46.28 -71.12 40.09
N VAL A 350 -46.95 -72.02 40.86
CA VAL A 350 -47.20 -73.51 40.67
C VAL A 350 -46.40 -74.68 41.45
N ILE A 351 -47.11 -75.53 42.28
CA ILE A 351 -47.02 -77.04 42.62
C ILE A 351 -46.00 -77.72 43.66
N ASN A 352 -46.02 -79.09 43.89
CA ASN A 352 -45.60 -79.97 45.07
C ASN A 352 -44.74 -81.31 44.76
N ALA A 353 -44.54 -82.32 45.68
CA ALA A 353 -43.46 -83.40 45.73
C ALA A 353 -43.80 -84.91 46.20
N ILE A 354 -42.84 -85.91 46.37
CA ILE A 354 -42.97 -87.31 47.04
C ILE A 354 -41.68 -88.30 47.17
N ASP A 355 -41.64 -89.28 48.16
CA ASP A 355 -40.96 -90.67 48.33
C ASP A 355 -39.63 -91.11 49.14
N SER A 356 -39.27 -92.45 49.25
CA SER A 356 -38.63 -93.19 50.45
C SER A 356 -37.57 -94.39 50.29
N ARG A 357 -36.65 -94.74 51.29
CA ARG A 357 -35.98 -96.11 51.61
C ARG A 357 -34.86 -96.22 52.76
N ARG A 358 -34.64 -97.35 53.53
CA ARG A 358 -33.34 -97.79 54.25
C ARG A 358 -33.28 -99.15 55.06
N MET A 359 -32.12 -99.88 55.18
CA MET A 359 -31.42 -100.44 56.43
C MET A 359 -30.50 -101.72 56.33
N GLN A 360 -29.25 -101.68 56.86
CA GLN A 360 -28.34 -102.78 57.37
C GLN A 360 -26.99 -102.20 57.96
N ASP A 361 -26.02 -103.02 58.44
CA ASP A 361 -24.79 -102.64 59.25
C ASP A 361 -23.62 -103.69 59.08
N THR A 362 -22.29 -103.60 59.39
CA THR A 362 -21.17 -102.64 59.78
C THR A 362 -19.79 -103.33 59.40
N LYS A 363 -18.51 -103.18 59.88
CA LYS A 363 -17.70 -102.50 60.96
C LYS A 363 -16.15 -102.73 60.70
N GLY A 364 -15.16 -101.97 61.27
CA GLY A 364 -13.69 -102.36 61.25
C GLY A 364 -12.58 -101.27 61.44
N SER A 365 -11.29 -101.62 61.68
CA SER A 365 -10.13 -100.73 62.05
C SER A 365 -8.76 -101.49 62.17
N LYS A 366 -7.50 -100.97 62.27
CA LYS A 366 -6.83 -99.62 62.27
C LYS A 366 -5.27 -99.67 61.94
N ASP A 367 -4.49 -98.63 62.31
CA ASP A 367 -3.00 -98.42 62.36
C ASP A 367 -2.15 -99.52 63.06
N LYS A 368 -0.79 -99.60 63.09
CA LYS A 368 0.43 -99.12 62.36
C LYS A 368 1.69 -99.83 62.95
N SER A 369 2.84 -99.88 62.26
CA SER A 369 4.16 -100.18 62.87
C SER A 369 5.35 -99.74 61.99
N ALA A 370 6.58 -99.80 62.53
CA ALA A 370 7.84 -99.70 61.77
C ALA A 370 9.04 -100.30 62.55
N GLU A 371 9.75 -101.27 61.96
CA GLU A 371 11.21 -101.46 62.12
C GLU A 371 11.78 -102.38 61.01
N ASN A 372 13.08 -102.68 61.05
CA ASN A 372 13.87 -103.24 59.94
C ASN A 372 14.44 -104.65 60.28
N ILE A 373 15.35 -105.19 59.45
CA ILE A 373 16.26 -106.35 59.67
C ILE A 373 15.68 -107.75 59.38
N SER A 374 16.14 -108.37 58.28
CA SER A 374 16.70 -109.76 58.25
C SER A 374 17.40 -110.06 56.92
N LEU A 375 18.51 -109.37 56.66
CA LEU A 375 19.12 -109.17 55.33
C LEU A 375 19.95 -110.36 54.77
N LYS A 376 19.75 -111.63 55.20
CA LYS A 376 20.81 -112.67 55.04
C LYS A 376 20.43 -114.08 54.56
N ALA A 377 19.17 -114.45 54.39
CA ALA A 377 18.75 -115.81 53.98
C ALA A 377 18.95 -116.08 52.46
N CYS A 378 20.17 -115.89 51.96
CA CYS A 378 20.47 -115.74 50.53
C CYS A 378 20.91 -117.02 49.79
N VAL A 379 21.49 -118.01 50.48
CA VAL A 379 22.54 -118.86 49.86
C VAL A 379 22.03 -120.18 49.24
N ASP A 380 21.17 -120.94 49.92
CA ASP A 380 21.12 -122.39 49.67
C ASP A 380 20.24 -122.88 48.51
N ARG A 381 19.31 -122.06 47.99
CA ARG A 381 18.43 -122.51 46.88
C ARG A 381 19.09 -122.49 45.49
N CYS A 382 20.32 -122.02 45.36
CA CYS A 382 21.11 -122.09 44.13
C CYS A 382 21.35 -123.53 43.61
N LYS A 383 21.15 -124.57 44.42
CA LYS A 383 21.23 -125.97 43.97
C LYS A 383 20.06 -126.45 43.11
N VAL A 384 18.85 -125.88 43.26
CA VAL A 384 17.66 -126.30 42.50
C VAL A 384 17.73 -125.87 41.04
N VAL A 385 18.37 -124.71 40.79
CA VAL A 385 18.56 -124.06 39.48
C VAL A 385 19.13 -124.98 38.40
N ALA A 386 19.95 -125.97 38.77
CA ALA A 386 20.63 -126.83 37.82
C ALA A 386 19.72 -127.85 37.12
N GLN A 387 18.86 -128.57 37.86
CA GLN A 387 18.11 -129.71 37.29
C GLN A 387 16.88 -129.28 36.47
N GLU A 388 16.26 -128.15 36.83
CA GLU A 388 15.09 -127.62 36.13
C GLU A 388 15.45 -127.13 34.71
N SER A 389 16.68 -126.65 34.50
CA SER A 389 17.19 -126.15 33.21
C SER A 389 17.01 -127.12 32.03
N GLN A 390 17.11 -128.44 32.27
CA GLN A 390 16.98 -129.46 31.23
C GLN A 390 15.51 -129.80 30.91
N ALA A 391 14.61 -129.66 31.88
CA ALA A 391 13.17 -129.74 31.63
C ALA A 391 12.70 -128.50 30.85
N ASN A 392 13.22 -127.32 31.20
CA ASN A 392 12.89 -126.05 30.57
C ASN A 392 13.10 -126.08 29.05
N LEU A 393 14.19 -126.68 28.53
CA LEU A 393 14.41 -126.79 27.08
C LEU A 393 13.37 -127.65 26.33
N ARG A 394 12.70 -128.61 26.98
CA ARG A 394 11.59 -129.36 26.38
C ARG A 394 10.27 -128.61 26.48
N ASN A 395 10.06 -127.85 27.56
CA ASN A 395 8.90 -126.97 27.71
C ASN A 395 8.95 -125.79 26.73
N PHE A 396 10.13 -125.19 26.52
CA PHE A 396 10.38 -124.08 25.59
C PHE A 396 9.87 -124.38 24.16
N ARG A 397 10.00 -125.64 23.70
CA ARG A 397 9.47 -126.07 22.39
C ARG A 397 7.93 -126.17 22.34
N LYS A 398 7.26 -126.44 23.46
CA LYS A 398 5.78 -126.37 23.57
C LYS A 398 5.33 -124.91 23.70
N GLU A 399 6.01 -124.13 24.53
CA GLU A 399 5.71 -122.72 24.79
C GLU A 399 5.85 -121.87 23.52
N LEU A 400 6.84 -122.12 22.65
CA LEU A 400 6.95 -121.46 21.35
C LEU A 400 5.74 -121.68 20.43
N CYS A 401 5.06 -122.83 20.53
CA CYS A 401 3.80 -123.06 19.83
C CYS A 401 2.61 -122.34 20.49
N GLN A 402 2.59 -122.22 21.81
CA GLN A 402 1.59 -121.43 22.53
C GLN A 402 1.77 -119.92 22.30
N LEU A 403 3.01 -119.44 22.20
CA LEU A 403 3.38 -118.05 21.91
C LEU A 403 2.83 -117.62 20.55
N LYS A 404 2.87 -118.50 19.54
CA LYS A 404 2.24 -118.23 18.23
C LYS A 404 0.72 -118.03 18.33
N ILE A 405 0.04 -118.79 19.19
CA ILE A 405 -1.41 -118.64 19.42
C ILE A 405 -1.70 -117.36 20.22
N LEU A 406 -0.86 -117.01 21.20
CA LEU A 406 -0.98 -115.78 21.97
C LEU A 406 -0.80 -114.53 21.10
N VAL A 407 0.21 -114.49 20.22
CA VAL A 407 0.42 -113.35 19.30
C VAL A 407 -0.78 -113.14 18.36
N GLN A 408 -1.44 -114.20 17.90
CA GLN A 408 -2.67 -114.06 17.10
C GLN A 408 -3.89 -113.60 17.91
N ARG A 409 -3.90 -113.83 19.24
CA ARG A 409 -4.92 -113.29 20.16
C ARG A 409 -4.67 -111.81 20.44
N GLU A 410 -3.45 -111.46 20.86
CA GLU A 410 -3.02 -110.06 21.09
C GLU A 410 -3.36 -109.16 19.91
N GLN A 411 -3.11 -109.63 18.67
CA GLN A 411 -3.40 -108.86 17.46
C GLN A 411 -4.91 -108.60 17.22
N SER A 412 -5.80 -109.46 17.73
CA SER A 412 -7.26 -109.24 17.65
C SER A 412 -7.79 -108.43 18.85
N GLU A 413 -7.19 -108.56 20.02
CA GLU A 413 -7.53 -107.81 21.24
C GLU A 413 -7.07 -106.34 21.13
N PHE A 414 -5.90 -106.06 20.54
CA PHE A 414 -5.47 -104.69 20.24
C PHE A 414 -6.40 -103.99 19.23
N ALA A 415 -6.90 -104.74 18.24
CA ALA A 415 -7.85 -104.23 17.25
C ALA A 415 -9.26 -103.96 17.82
N SER A 416 -9.66 -104.63 18.90
CA SER A 416 -10.91 -104.31 19.62
C SER A 416 -10.71 -103.14 20.58
N ALA A 417 -9.56 -103.05 21.27
CA ALA A 417 -9.23 -101.94 22.17
C ALA A 417 -9.28 -100.57 21.48
N ILE A 418 -8.70 -100.43 20.28
CA ILE A 418 -8.75 -99.16 19.52
C ILE A 418 -10.19 -98.74 19.17
N LYS A 419 -11.11 -99.69 18.96
CA LYS A 419 -12.54 -99.41 18.74
C LYS A 419 -13.29 -99.04 20.01
N SER A 420 -12.84 -99.47 21.19
CA SER A 420 -13.37 -98.98 22.48
C SER A 420 -13.02 -97.51 22.66
N VAL A 421 -11.74 -97.18 22.54
CA VAL A 421 -11.21 -95.83 22.82
C VAL A 421 -11.87 -94.75 21.97
N SER A 422 -12.14 -95.01 20.68
CA SER A 422 -12.84 -94.02 19.83
C SER A 422 -14.31 -93.84 20.19
N ALA A 423 -15.01 -94.89 20.66
CA ALA A 423 -16.37 -94.79 21.18
C ALA A 423 -16.42 -94.07 22.53
N GLU A 424 -15.38 -94.19 23.35
CA GLU A 424 -15.27 -93.52 24.65
C GLU A 424 -14.98 -92.02 24.51
N ILE A 425 -14.15 -91.61 23.54
CA ILE A 425 -13.93 -90.19 23.20
C ILE A 425 -15.23 -89.50 22.74
N LEU A 426 -16.03 -90.16 21.89
CA LEU A 426 -17.32 -89.61 21.45
C LEU A 426 -18.32 -89.46 22.62
N LYS A 427 -18.36 -90.40 23.56
CA LYS A 427 -19.17 -90.29 24.79
C LYS A 427 -18.74 -89.12 25.67
N MET A 428 -17.44 -88.88 25.84
CA MET A 428 -16.95 -87.76 26.67
C MET A 428 -17.36 -86.40 26.12
N ILE A 429 -17.30 -86.19 24.80
CA ILE A 429 -17.75 -84.94 24.16
C ILE A 429 -19.25 -84.74 24.37
N GLN A 430 -20.06 -85.79 24.23
CA GLN A 430 -21.51 -85.71 24.41
C GLN A 430 -21.91 -85.46 25.88
N HIS A 431 -21.16 -86.03 26.84
CA HIS A 431 -21.35 -85.78 28.28
C HIS A 431 -21.02 -84.32 28.67
N ALA A 432 -19.96 -83.75 28.09
CA ALA A 432 -19.54 -82.37 28.39
C ALA A 432 -20.65 -81.35 28.09
N ASN A 433 -21.30 -81.45 26.93
CA ASN A 433 -22.41 -80.56 26.55
C ASN A 433 -23.60 -80.65 27.52
N VAL A 434 -23.99 -81.86 27.93
CA VAL A 434 -25.10 -82.05 28.89
C VAL A 434 -24.78 -81.41 30.25
N SER A 435 -23.54 -81.54 30.74
CA SER A 435 -23.13 -80.99 32.04
C SER A 435 -23.19 -79.46 32.12
N LEU A 436 -23.05 -78.77 30.98
CA LEU A 436 -23.08 -77.31 30.91
C LEU A 436 -24.53 -76.78 30.93
N GLU A 437 -25.47 -77.52 30.31
CA GLU A 437 -26.90 -77.19 30.33
C GLU A 437 -27.52 -77.38 31.73
N THR A 438 -27.05 -78.36 32.52
CA THR A 438 -27.52 -78.58 33.90
C THR A 438 -27.10 -77.47 34.85
N ALA A 439 -25.85 -77.00 34.78
CA ALA A 439 -25.32 -75.97 35.69
C ALA A 439 -26.07 -74.62 35.59
N LEU A 440 -26.59 -74.29 34.40
CA LEU A 440 -27.44 -73.10 34.18
C LEU A 440 -28.82 -73.21 34.84
N LYS A 441 -29.35 -74.42 35.02
CA LYS A 441 -30.68 -74.66 35.59
C LYS A 441 -30.68 -74.67 37.11
N GLU A 442 -29.62 -75.18 37.74
CA GLU A 442 -29.47 -75.17 39.20
C GLU A 442 -29.43 -73.75 39.76
N LYS A 443 -28.74 -72.82 39.08
CA LYS A 443 -28.54 -71.46 39.60
C LYS A 443 -29.84 -70.66 39.80
N HIS A 444 -30.84 -70.86 38.94
CA HIS A 444 -32.17 -70.23 39.07
C HIS A 444 -33.07 -70.83 40.15
N PHE A 445 -32.71 -72.00 40.72
CA PHE A 445 -33.48 -72.63 41.79
C PHE A 445 -33.19 -72.01 43.18
N GLU A 446 -31.93 -71.62 43.42
CA GLU A 446 -31.50 -71.08 44.73
C GLU A 446 -32.11 -69.70 45.03
N GLU A 447 -32.24 -68.84 44.01
CA GLU A 447 -32.76 -67.47 44.11
C GLU A 447 -34.22 -67.43 44.63
N LEU A 448 -35.06 -68.38 44.20
CA LEU A 448 -36.46 -68.48 44.60
C LEU A 448 -36.65 -68.87 46.08
N GLN A 449 -35.73 -69.64 46.65
CA GLN A 449 -35.88 -70.18 48.01
C GLN A 449 -35.66 -69.12 49.11
N LEU A 450 -34.94 -68.04 48.80
CA LEU A 450 -34.70 -66.93 49.73
C LEU A 450 -35.94 -66.05 49.96
N LEU A 451 -36.74 -65.80 48.91
CA LEU A 451 -37.86 -64.85 48.96
C LEU A 451 -38.96 -65.30 49.94
N GLN A 452 -39.24 -66.60 50.02
CA GLN A 452 -40.33 -67.17 50.81
C GLN A 452 -40.21 -66.87 52.32
N LYS A 453 -39.01 -66.99 52.90
CA LYS A 453 -38.76 -66.77 54.34
C LYS A 453 -38.99 -65.32 54.82
N SER A 454 -39.10 -64.37 53.89
CA SER A 454 -39.30 -62.95 54.24
C SER A 454 -40.73 -62.62 54.71
N TYR A 455 -41.74 -63.39 54.28
CA TYR A 455 -43.15 -63.03 54.49
C TYR A 455 -43.69 -63.43 55.86
N GLU A 456 -43.33 -64.61 56.39
CA GLU A 456 -43.84 -65.13 57.66
C GLU A 456 -43.58 -64.17 58.83
N LYS A 457 -42.41 -63.51 58.83
CA LYS A 457 -41.96 -62.62 59.91
C LYS A 457 -42.82 -61.35 60.08
N ARG A 458 -43.59 -60.94 59.07
CA ARG A 458 -44.47 -59.75 59.14
C ARG A 458 -45.79 -60.03 59.87
N LEU A 459 -46.29 -61.27 59.87
CA LEU A 459 -47.63 -61.57 60.37
C LEU A 459 -47.74 -61.52 61.91
N GLN A 460 -46.62 -61.62 62.62
CA GLN A 460 -46.61 -61.75 64.08
C GLN A 460 -46.79 -60.42 64.83
N LEU A 461 -46.35 -59.29 64.27
CA LEU A 461 -46.42 -57.95 64.90
C LEU A 461 -47.87 -57.46 65.13
N SER A 462 -48.76 -57.64 64.15
CA SER A 462 -50.11 -57.02 64.11
C SER A 462 -51.08 -57.45 65.22
N LYS A 463 -50.68 -58.34 66.14
CA LYS A 463 -51.51 -58.76 67.28
C LYS A 463 -51.32 -57.92 68.54
N GLU A 464 -50.20 -57.23 68.67
CA GLU A 464 -49.85 -56.51 69.90
C GLU A 464 -50.56 -55.14 69.97
N ASP A 465 -50.80 -54.50 68.81
CA ASP A 465 -51.44 -53.19 68.68
C ASP A 465 -52.87 -53.11 69.27
N LEU A 466 -53.64 -54.20 69.20
CA LEU A 466 -55.05 -54.21 69.60
C LEU A 466 -55.26 -53.87 71.08
N ASN A 467 -54.32 -54.24 71.95
CA ASN A 467 -54.45 -54.14 73.39
C ASN A 467 -54.26 -52.71 73.94
N VAL A 468 -53.75 -51.79 73.11
CA VAL A 468 -53.50 -50.38 73.48
C VAL A 468 -54.78 -49.53 73.42
N ASN A 469 -55.75 -49.92 72.58
CA ASN A 469 -56.90 -49.08 72.23
C ASN A 469 -57.93 -48.86 73.35
N GLU A 470 -58.02 -49.76 74.35
CA GLU A 470 -59.07 -49.67 75.38
C GLU A 470 -58.84 -48.51 76.36
N GLU A 471 -57.58 -48.25 76.76
CA GLU A 471 -57.27 -47.25 77.80
C GLU A 471 -57.49 -45.81 77.30
N VAL A 472 -57.38 -45.58 75.99
CA VAL A 472 -57.65 -44.30 75.31
C VAL A 472 -59.09 -43.80 75.57
N ILE A 473 -60.05 -44.72 75.73
CA ILE A 473 -61.48 -44.40 75.88
C ILE A 473 -61.78 -43.68 77.19
N LYS A 474 -60.99 -43.91 78.25
CA LYS A 474 -61.15 -43.20 79.55
C LYS A 474 -60.72 -41.74 79.43
N GLN A 475 -59.58 -41.47 78.78
CA GLN A 475 -59.04 -40.11 78.63
C GLN A 475 -60.01 -39.19 77.89
N LEU A 476 -60.66 -39.69 76.83
CA LEU A 476 -61.63 -38.94 76.04
C LEU A 476 -62.77 -38.31 76.87
N LYS A 477 -63.22 -38.96 77.95
CA LYS A 477 -64.31 -38.45 78.80
C LYS A 477 -63.90 -37.24 79.64
N SER A 478 -62.64 -37.14 80.06
CA SER A 478 -62.15 -35.97 80.79
C SER A 478 -62.05 -34.75 79.86
N ASN A 479 -61.52 -34.95 78.65
CA ASN A 479 -61.36 -33.90 77.66
C ASN A 479 -62.70 -33.23 77.28
N ILE A 480 -63.80 -33.99 77.19
CA ILE A 480 -65.15 -33.47 76.88
C ILE A 480 -65.65 -32.43 77.90
N MET A 481 -65.20 -32.48 79.16
CA MET A 481 -65.63 -31.51 80.18
C MET A 481 -64.94 -30.16 80.03
N GLY A 482 -63.62 -30.14 79.84
CA GLY A 482 -62.87 -28.89 79.59
C GLY A 482 -63.35 -28.18 78.31
N LEU A 483 -63.59 -28.94 77.24
CA LEU A 483 -64.14 -28.43 75.97
C LEU A 483 -65.48 -27.68 76.12
N LYS A 484 -66.24 -27.91 77.20
CA LYS A 484 -67.48 -27.19 77.47
C LYS A 484 -67.22 -25.80 78.06
N GLU A 485 -66.21 -25.66 78.91
CA GLU A 485 -65.80 -24.38 79.51
C GLU A 485 -65.08 -23.52 78.45
N ASP A 486 -64.24 -24.16 77.62
CA ASP A 486 -63.67 -23.56 76.41
C ASP A 486 -64.76 -23.04 75.47
N LEU A 487 -65.82 -23.82 75.21
CA LEU A 487 -66.93 -23.38 74.35
C LEU A 487 -67.62 -22.11 74.88
N GLN A 488 -67.75 -21.98 76.22
CA GLN A 488 -68.41 -20.83 76.84
C GLN A 488 -67.53 -19.58 76.83
N THR A 489 -66.21 -19.71 77.01
CA THR A 489 -65.27 -18.57 76.83
C THR A 489 -65.20 -18.13 75.37
N LYS A 490 -65.11 -19.09 74.43
CA LYS A 490 -65.16 -18.82 72.98
C LYS A 490 -66.46 -18.16 72.53
N GLN A 491 -67.59 -18.43 73.21
CA GLN A 491 -68.85 -17.74 72.93
C GLN A 491 -68.84 -16.24 73.33
N MET A 492 -68.09 -15.87 74.37
CA MET A 492 -67.89 -14.46 74.75
C MET A 492 -66.89 -13.77 73.81
N GLU A 493 -65.79 -14.42 73.45
CA GLU A 493 -64.86 -13.93 72.41
C GLU A 493 -65.60 -13.68 71.09
N ALA A 494 -66.46 -14.63 70.67
CA ALA A 494 -67.29 -14.47 69.47
C ALA A 494 -68.38 -13.38 69.60
N ALA A 495 -68.63 -12.81 70.78
CA ALA A 495 -69.44 -11.59 70.93
C ALA A 495 -68.58 -10.33 70.73
N ALA A 496 -67.40 -10.27 71.35
CA ALA A 496 -66.45 -9.16 71.18
C ALA A 496 -66.01 -9.01 69.71
N VAL A 497 -65.61 -10.12 69.06
CA VAL A 497 -65.23 -10.15 67.64
C VAL A 497 -66.37 -9.71 66.71
N ARG A 498 -67.64 -9.89 67.09
CA ARG A 498 -68.77 -9.36 66.32
C ARG A 498 -68.88 -7.84 66.43
N SER A 499 -68.77 -7.27 67.63
CA SER A 499 -68.73 -5.80 67.78
C SER A 499 -67.50 -5.17 67.11
N GLU A 500 -66.34 -5.83 67.17
CA GLU A 500 -65.13 -5.39 66.45
C GLU A 500 -65.37 -5.43 64.93
N ASN A 501 -65.93 -6.52 64.39
CA ASN A 501 -66.29 -6.63 62.97
C ASN A 501 -67.32 -5.57 62.54
N GLU A 502 -68.28 -5.19 63.38
CA GLU A 502 -69.23 -4.11 63.09
C GLU A 502 -68.54 -2.74 63.01
N THR A 503 -67.63 -2.43 63.93
CA THR A 503 -66.82 -1.19 63.85
C THR A 503 -65.85 -1.20 62.67
N PHE A 504 -65.24 -2.35 62.37
CA PHE A 504 -64.40 -2.55 61.18
C PHE A 504 -65.20 -2.34 59.91
N LEU A 505 -66.42 -2.87 59.81
CA LEU A 505 -67.30 -2.69 58.65
C LEU A 505 -67.70 -1.21 58.46
N HIS A 506 -67.95 -0.46 59.53
CA HIS A 506 -68.18 0.99 59.43
C HIS A 506 -66.94 1.72 58.89
N LEU A 507 -65.75 1.45 59.44
CA LEU A 507 -64.50 2.03 58.98
C LEU A 507 -64.16 1.63 57.54
N GLN A 508 -64.43 0.38 57.16
CA GLN A 508 -64.27 -0.13 55.80
C GLN A 508 -65.19 0.63 54.84
N ASN A 509 -66.49 0.75 55.14
CA ASN A 509 -67.43 1.55 54.34
C ASN A 509 -67.01 3.01 54.19
N GLU A 510 -66.46 3.64 55.24
CA GLU A 510 -65.95 5.02 55.17
C GLU A 510 -64.69 5.13 54.28
N ARG A 511 -63.80 4.11 54.33
CA ARG A 511 -62.63 4.03 53.45
C ARG A 511 -63.03 3.78 52.00
N ASP A 512 -64.03 2.94 51.76
CA ASP A 512 -64.51 2.62 50.41
C ASP A 512 -65.27 3.80 49.78
N GLN A 513 -66.03 4.56 50.56
CA GLN A 513 -66.61 5.84 50.09
C GLN A 513 -65.51 6.86 49.72
N LYS A 514 -64.44 6.96 50.51
CA LYS A 514 -63.28 7.81 50.18
C LYS A 514 -62.52 7.29 48.96
N MET A 515 -62.41 5.97 48.79
CA MET A 515 -61.81 5.34 47.60
C MET A 515 -62.61 5.69 46.35
N ILE A 516 -63.93 5.49 46.36
CA ILE A 516 -64.84 5.84 45.25
C ILE A 516 -64.74 7.34 44.91
N HIS A 517 -64.63 8.22 45.90
CA HIS A 517 -64.45 9.65 45.66
C HIS A 517 -63.08 9.96 45.01
N VAL A 518 -61.99 9.40 45.53
CA VAL A 518 -60.65 9.55 44.95
C VAL A 518 -60.59 8.99 43.53
N GLU A 519 -61.19 7.82 43.27
CA GLU A 519 -61.31 7.29 41.90
C GLU A 519 -62.11 8.20 40.98
N SER A 520 -63.19 8.83 41.47
CA SER A 520 -63.99 9.76 40.65
C SER A 520 -63.16 11.01 40.28
N ALA A 521 -62.40 11.55 41.22
CA ALA A 521 -61.48 12.66 40.98
C ALA A 521 -60.31 12.27 40.07
N MET A 522 -59.75 11.06 40.22
CA MET A 522 -58.72 10.54 39.31
C MET A 522 -59.26 10.34 37.89
N ARG A 523 -60.51 9.86 37.73
CA ARG A 523 -61.17 9.73 36.42
C ARG A 523 -61.37 11.10 35.77
N GLU A 524 -61.83 12.10 36.51
CA GLU A 524 -61.98 13.48 36.03
C GLU A 524 -60.63 14.11 35.65
N GLN A 525 -59.60 13.98 36.50
CA GLN A 525 -58.23 14.44 36.20
C GLN A 525 -57.62 13.71 34.99
N THR A 526 -57.88 12.42 34.83
CA THR A 526 -57.41 11.64 33.66
C THR A 526 -58.09 12.13 32.37
N TYR A 527 -59.38 12.45 32.43
CA TYR A 527 -60.14 12.98 31.30
C TYR A 527 -59.68 14.39 30.88
N GLU A 528 -59.46 15.30 31.82
CA GLU A 528 -58.89 16.61 31.50
C GLU A 528 -57.42 16.51 31.04
N MET A 529 -56.63 15.59 31.61
CA MET A 529 -55.28 15.30 31.11
C MET A 529 -55.30 14.74 29.68
N GLN A 530 -56.31 13.92 29.34
CA GLN A 530 -56.50 13.43 27.97
C GLN A 530 -56.84 14.57 27.01
N LYS A 531 -57.83 15.43 27.32
CA LYS A 531 -58.13 16.62 26.52
C LYS A 531 -56.90 17.51 26.31
N LEU A 532 -56.10 17.73 27.35
CA LEU A 532 -54.88 18.54 27.27
C LEU A 532 -53.79 17.88 26.42
N ARG A 533 -53.72 16.53 26.39
CA ARG A 533 -52.84 15.80 25.46
C ARG A 533 -53.34 15.96 24.02
N GLU A 534 -54.63 15.76 23.78
CA GLU A 534 -55.28 15.91 22.47
C GLU A 534 -55.09 17.33 21.91
N SER A 535 -55.34 18.37 22.72
CA SER A 535 -55.11 19.77 22.30
C SER A 535 -53.64 20.10 22.09
N ARG A 536 -52.73 19.51 22.88
CA ARG A 536 -51.29 19.67 22.66
C ARG A 536 -50.88 19.00 21.34
N GLU A 537 -51.42 17.82 21.05
CA GLU A 537 -51.14 17.05 19.85
C GLU A 537 -51.65 17.77 18.58
N THR A 538 -52.85 18.35 18.60
CA THR A 538 -53.31 19.20 17.48
C THR A 538 -52.44 20.43 17.29
N THR A 539 -52.07 21.16 18.35
CA THR A 539 -51.15 22.31 18.23
C THR A 539 -49.75 21.92 17.76
N LEU A 540 -49.30 20.70 18.04
CA LEU A 540 -48.03 20.16 17.57
C LEU A 540 -48.11 19.79 16.09
N GLU A 541 -49.24 19.28 15.61
CA GLU A 541 -49.47 19.01 14.19
C GLU A 541 -49.62 20.30 13.36
N ASP A 542 -50.35 21.30 13.87
CA ASP A 542 -50.39 22.65 13.29
C ASP A 542 -48.98 23.26 13.21
N LEU A 543 -48.15 23.06 14.25
CA LEU A 543 -46.77 23.55 14.28
C LEU A 543 -45.87 22.80 13.28
N LYS A 544 -45.97 21.46 13.16
CA LYS A 544 -45.29 20.69 12.10
C LYS A 544 -45.66 21.22 10.71
N LYS A 545 -46.96 21.46 10.48
CA LYS A 545 -47.46 21.98 9.20
C LYS A 545 -46.91 23.37 8.90
N LEU A 546 -46.82 24.25 9.90
CA LEU A 546 -46.18 25.56 9.76
C LEU A 546 -44.68 25.45 9.48
N TYR A 547 -43.98 24.45 10.06
CA TYR A 547 -42.59 24.16 9.70
C TYR A 547 -42.45 23.71 8.24
N THR A 548 -43.23 22.72 7.77
CA THR A 548 -43.12 22.25 6.38
C THR A 548 -43.54 23.32 5.36
N GLU A 549 -44.57 24.12 5.65
CA GLU A 549 -44.92 25.29 4.86
C GLU A 549 -43.80 26.33 4.81
N ASN A 550 -43.03 26.51 5.90
CA ASN A 550 -41.93 27.46 5.97
C ASN A 550 -40.66 26.94 5.27
N GLU A 551 -40.37 25.64 5.37
CA GLU A 551 -39.32 24.98 4.59
C GLU A 551 -39.61 25.03 3.09
N GLU A 552 -40.87 24.85 2.67
CA GLU A 552 -41.26 25.01 1.28
C GLU A 552 -41.13 26.47 0.80
N LYS A 553 -41.56 27.46 1.59
CA LYS A 553 -41.36 28.88 1.27
C LYS A 553 -39.87 29.23 1.17
N LEU A 554 -39.03 28.68 2.05
CA LEU A 554 -37.57 28.84 2.00
C LEU A 554 -36.94 28.13 0.79
N ARG A 555 -37.45 26.96 0.40
CA ARG A 555 -37.03 26.21 -0.80
C ARG A 555 -37.34 26.99 -2.08
N LEU A 556 -38.57 27.53 -2.18
CA LEU A 556 -38.98 28.38 -3.30
C LEU A 556 -38.12 29.65 -3.37
N LEU A 557 -37.94 30.36 -2.26
CA LEU A 557 -37.11 31.57 -2.20
C LEU A 557 -35.65 31.31 -2.58
N LYS A 558 -35.07 30.16 -2.18
CA LYS A 558 -33.73 29.74 -2.61
C LYS A 558 -33.64 29.51 -4.12
N GLU A 559 -34.66 28.90 -4.72
CA GLU A 559 -34.69 28.69 -6.17
C GLU A 559 -34.93 30.01 -6.93
N GLU A 560 -35.76 30.92 -6.41
CA GLU A 560 -35.91 32.28 -6.95
C GLU A 560 -34.59 33.06 -6.93
N PHE A 561 -33.84 33.02 -5.82
CA PHE A 561 -32.51 33.63 -5.75
C PHE A 561 -31.52 33.00 -6.72
N LYS A 562 -31.51 31.66 -6.84
CA LYS A 562 -30.66 30.92 -7.78
C LYS A 562 -30.98 31.24 -9.24
N ILE A 563 -32.25 31.36 -9.60
CA ILE A 563 -32.69 31.81 -10.93
C ILE A 563 -32.26 33.26 -11.16
N LEU A 564 -32.44 34.15 -10.17
CA LEU A 564 -32.04 35.56 -10.29
C LEU A 564 -30.52 35.70 -10.49
N GLU A 565 -29.72 35.00 -9.69
CA GLU A 565 -28.25 34.94 -9.82
C GLU A 565 -27.82 34.40 -11.19
N GLN A 566 -28.42 33.30 -11.67
CA GLN A 566 -28.15 32.77 -13.01
C GLN A 566 -28.53 33.74 -14.13
N THR A 567 -29.67 34.44 -14.02
CA THR A 567 -30.07 35.44 -15.03
C THR A 567 -29.16 36.67 -15.02
N HIS A 568 -28.71 37.13 -13.86
CA HIS A 568 -27.80 38.27 -13.76
C HIS A 568 -26.37 37.91 -14.20
N LEU A 569 -25.87 36.71 -13.84
CA LEU A 569 -24.60 36.20 -14.36
C LEU A 569 -24.63 36.11 -15.89
N LYS A 570 -25.72 35.56 -16.45
CA LYS A 570 -25.89 35.49 -17.91
C LYS A 570 -25.97 36.89 -18.54
N GLU A 571 -26.72 37.82 -17.96
CA GLU A 571 -26.76 39.21 -18.44
C GLU A 571 -25.35 39.84 -18.45
N LEU A 572 -24.53 39.55 -17.44
CA LEU A 572 -23.17 40.04 -17.33
C LEU A 572 -22.22 39.36 -18.34
N GLU A 573 -22.38 38.06 -18.59
CA GLU A 573 -21.69 37.32 -19.66
C GLU A 573 -22.08 37.82 -21.06
N ASP A 574 -23.37 38.02 -21.34
CA ASP A 574 -23.88 38.55 -22.62
C ASP A 574 -23.37 39.99 -22.85
N ASN A 575 -23.35 40.84 -21.81
CA ASN A 575 -22.76 42.18 -21.86
C ASN A 575 -21.23 42.15 -22.10
N LEU A 576 -20.51 41.20 -21.48
CA LEU A 576 -19.07 41.07 -21.66
C LEU A 576 -18.73 40.57 -23.08
N GLN A 577 -19.48 39.60 -23.59
CA GLN A 577 -19.38 39.13 -24.98
C GLN A 577 -19.66 40.27 -25.97
N LEU A 578 -20.67 41.10 -25.72
CA LEU A 578 -20.98 42.26 -26.56
C LEU A 578 -19.83 43.29 -26.59
N ARG A 579 -19.20 43.58 -25.43
CA ARG A 579 -18.02 44.46 -25.38
C ARG A 579 -16.83 43.87 -26.13
N HIS A 580 -16.47 42.61 -25.87
CA HIS A 580 -15.37 41.95 -26.58
C HIS A 580 -15.62 41.91 -28.10
N ALA A 581 -16.86 41.68 -28.54
CA ALA A 581 -17.23 41.71 -29.96
C ALA A 581 -17.08 43.12 -30.56
N GLN A 582 -17.44 44.16 -29.82
CA GLN A 582 -17.24 45.55 -30.25
C GLN A 582 -15.74 45.90 -30.30
N GLU A 583 -14.98 45.62 -29.24
CA GLU A 583 -13.53 45.86 -29.16
C GLU A 583 -12.77 45.14 -30.29
N LEU A 584 -13.16 43.91 -30.63
CA LEU A 584 -12.59 43.16 -31.76
C LEU A 584 -12.93 43.79 -33.12
N GLU A 585 -14.13 44.34 -33.31
CA GLU A 585 -14.48 45.03 -34.55
C GLU A 585 -13.80 46.40 -34.65
N ASP A 586 -13.69 47.15 -33.55
CA ASP A 586 -12.96 48.42 -33.49
C ASP A 586 -11.47 48.19 -33.82
N VAL A 587 -10.80 47.21 -33.20
CA VAL A 587 -9.42 46.82 -33.53
C VAL A 587 -9.28 46.34 -34.97
N LYS A 588 -10.27 45.64 -35.51
CA LYS A 588 -10.30 45.19 -36.92
C LYS A 588 -10.47 46.36 -37.90
N VAL A 589 -11.23 47.39 -37.55
CA VAL A 589 -11.35 48.65 -38.30
C VAL A 589 -10.05 49.46 -38.22
N GLU A 590 -9.42 49.58 -37.04
CA GLU A 590 -8.12 50.24 -36.88
C GLU A 590 -7.02 49.53 -37.69
N TYR A 591 -6.92 48.20 -37.59
CA TYR A 591 -5.98 47.39 -38.35
C TYR A 591 -6.16 47.55 -39.86
N LYS A 592 -7.41 47.52 -40.35
CA LYS A 592 -7.74 47.78 -41.76
C LYS A 592 -7.33 49.20 -42.18
N CYS A 593 -7.59 50.20 -41.35
CA CYS A 593 -7.16 51.58 -41.60
C CYS A 593 -5.63 51.71 -41.63
N CYS A 594 -4.91 50.96 -40.80
CA CYS A 594 -3.44 50.91 -40.81
C CYS A 594 -2.90 50.24 -42.08
N ILE A 595 -3.53 49.15 -42.55
CA ILE A 595 -3.20 48.55 -43.86
C ILE A 595 -3.42 49.56 -44.99
N GLU A 596 -4.57 50.23 -45.02
CA GLU A 596 -4.91 51.21 -46.08
C GLU A 596 -3.91 52.39 -46.09
N LYS A 597 -3.48 52.88 -44.91
CA LYS A 597 -2.40 53.87 -44.78
C LYS A 597 -1.07 53.35 -45.30
N LEU A 598 -0.63 52.16 -44.88
CA LEU A 598 0.63 51.56 -45.32
C LEU A 598 0.64 51.24 -46.82
N GLN A 599 -0.50 50.85 -47.40
CA GLN A 599 -0.66 50.67 -48.84
C GLN A 599 -0.52 52.01 -49.58
N LEU A 600 -1.13 53.09 -49.07
CA LEU A 600 -1.00 54.43 -49.64
C LEU A 600 0.44 54.96 -49.55
N GLU A 601 1.11 54.80 -48.40
CA GLU A 601 2.51 55.18 -48.22
C GLU A 601 3.45 54.38 -49.14
N ASN A 602 3.26 53.06 -49.21
CA ASN A 602 4.10 52.20 -50.07
C ASN A 602 3.86 52.52 -51.54
N LYS A 603 2.61 52.82 -51.94
CA LYS A 603 2.33 53.35 -53.27
C LYS A 603 3.07 54.66 -53.51
N GLN A 604 2.99 55.64 -52.61
CA GLN A 604 3.71 56.92 -52.75
C GLN A 604 5.23 56.73 -52.86
N LYS A 605 5.82 55.81 -52.07
CA LYS A 605 7.24 55.45 -52.15
C LYS A 605 7.59 54.80 -53.49
N MET A 606 6.73 53.92 -54.02
CA MET A 606 6.90 53.31 -55.35
C MET A 606 6.76 54.33 -56.49
N ASP A 607 5.76 55.22 -56.42
CA ASP A 607 5.55 56.30 -57.38
C ASP A 607 6.78 57.23 -57.40
N GLN A 608 7.30 57.64 -56.23
CA GLN A 608 8.53 58.44 -56.10
C GLN A 608 9.79 57.73 -56.62
N LEU A 609 9.95 56.43 -56.33
CA LEU A 609 11.05 55.63 -56.87
C LEU A 609 10.95 55.47 -58.39
N GLN A 610 9.74 55.32 -58.92
CA GLN A 610 9.51 55.26 -60.37
C GLN A 610 9.82 56.60 -61.04
N GLU A 611 9.40 57.73 -60.47
CA GLU A 611 9.77 59.07 -60.96
C GLU A 611 11.29 59.30 -60.92
N SER A 612 11.96 58.90 -59.84
CA SER A 612 13.41 58.96 -59.70
C SER A 612 14.14 58.09 -60.73
N CYS A 613 13.71 56.84 -60.91
CA CYS A 613 14.25 55.94 -61.93
C CYS A 613 14.01 56.46 -63.36
N VAL A 614 12.87 57.09 -63.64
CA VAL A 614 12.60 57.73 -64.94
C VAL A 614 13.47 58.98 -65.14
N ALA A 615 13.78 59.74 -64.10
CA ALA A 615 14.71 60.86 -64.16
C ALA A 615 16.15 60.38 -64.42
N ILE A 616 16.61 59.35 -63.70
CA ILE A 616 17.94 58.74 -63.89
C ILE A 616 18.04 58.10 -65.27
N ALA A 617 17.00 57.42 -65.77
CA ALA A 617 16.99 56.87 -67.13
C ALA A 617 17.15 57.97 -68.19
N LYS A 618 16.43 59.09 -68.06
CA LYS A 618 16.58 60.24 -68.97
C LYS A 618 17.96 60.89 -68.92
N ASP A 619 18.57 60.98 -67.74
CA ASP A 619 19.97 61.42 -67.57
C ASP A 619 20.95 60.47 -68.29
N LYS A 620 20.77 59.15 -68.13
CA LYS A 620 21.61 58.14 -68.79
C LYS A 620 21.39 58.09 -70.30
N ASP A 621 20.16 58.23 -70.78
CA ASP A 621 19.86 58.35 -72.22
C ASP A 621 20.51 59.60 -72.82
N SER A 622 20.51 60.72 -72.09
CA SER A 622 21.18 61.97 -72.51
C SER A 622 22.70 61.78 -72.60
N GLN A 623 23.32 61.17 -71.59
CA GLN A 623 24.76 60.83 -71.59
C GLN A 623 25.11 59.81 -72.68
N LEU A 624 24.23 58.84 -72.97
CA LEU A 624 24.41 57.90 -74.07
C LEU A 624 24.28 58.58 -75.43
N GLN A 625 23.41 59.58 -75.59
CA GLN A 625 23.33 60.39 -76.81
C GLN A 625 24.61 61.22 -77.02
N GLU A 626 25.13 61.86 -75.97
CA GLU A 626 26.42 62.58 -75.99
C GLU A 626 27.59 61.64 -76.34
N LEU A 627 27.66 60.47 -75.71
CA LEU A 627 28.69 59.47 -76.01
C LEU A 627 28.57 58.90 -77.44
N ASN A 628 27.35 58.68 -77.95
CA ASN A 628 27.16 58.23 -79.33
C ASN A 628 27.59 59.29 -80.36
N LEU A 629 27.29 60.57 -80.11
CA LEU A 629 27.82 61.68 -80.91
C LEU A 629 29.35 61.66 -80.89
N ARG A 630 29.97 61.52 -79.72
CA ARG A 630 31.44 61.48 -79.59
C ARG A 630 32.07 60.23 -80.23
N ILE A 631 31.39 59.09 -80.22
CA ILE A 631 31.81 57.88 -80.94
C ILE A 631 31.73 58.10 -82.45
N SER A 632 30.71 58.81 -82.96
CA SER A 632 30.63 59.18 -84.38
C SER A 632 31.81 60.08 -84.77
N GLU A 633 32.08 61.13 -84.00
CA GLU A 633 33.24 62.02 -84.22
C GLU A 633 34.58 61.26 -84.23
N LEU A 634 34.76 60.33 -83.28
CA LEU A 634 35.95 59.48 -83.21
C LEU A 634 36.03 58.49 -84.37
N SER A 635 34.90 57.97 -84.87
CA SER A 635 34.86 57.12 -86.06
C SER A 635 35.22 57.91 -87.33
N ASP A 636 34.74 59.15 -87.47
CA ASP A 636 35.10 60.04 -88.57
C ASP A 636 36.58 60.44 -88.54
N ILE A 637 37.19 60.52 -87.35
CA ILE A 637 38.63 60.72 -87.19
C ILE A 637 39.39 59.43 -87.52
N ARG A 638 38.93 58.26 -87.03
CA ARG A 638 39.56 56.96 -87.29
C ARG A 638 39.58 56.64 -88.78
N CYS A 639 38.48 56.87 -89.50
CA CYS A 639 38.39 56.66 -90.95
C CYS A 639 39.39 57.55 -91.72
N LYS A 640 39.59 58.81 -91.31
CA LYS A 640 40.61 59.70 -91.91
C LYS A 640 42.04 59.17 -91.68
N LEU A 641 42.33 58.66 -90.48
CA LEU A 641 43.62 58.06 -90.14
C LEU A 641 43.86 56.70 -90.82
N GLU A 642 42.81 55.88 -90.98
CA GLU A 642 42.88 54.62 -91.75
C GLU A 642 43.24 54.89 -93.23
N VAL A 643 42.65 55.93 -93.84
CA VAL A 643 42.99 56.36 -95.20
C VAL A 643 44.43 56.91 -95.27
N GLU A 644 44.88 57.69 -94.28
CA GLU A 644 46.25 58.19 -94.24
C GLU A 644 47.28 57.06 -94.06
N LEU A 645 46.99 56.08 -93.21
CA LEU A 645 47.83 54.89 -93.01
C LEU A 645 47.91 54.03 -94.27
N ALA A 646 46.80 53.76 -94.95
CA ALA A 646 46.79 52.98 -96.19
C ALA A 646 47.64 53.63 -97.30
N LEU A 647 47.68 54.97 -97.36
CA LEU A 647 48.59 55.69 -98.25
C LEU A 647 50.07 55.50 -97.85
N LYS A 648 50.37 55.47 -96.55
CA LYS A 648 51.74 55.22 -96.04
C LYS A 648 52.21 53.78 -96.14
N GLU A 649 51.31 52.81 -96.06
CA GLU A 649 51.64 51.40 -96.34
C GLU A 649 51.99 51.22 -97.83
N GLY A 650 51.26 51.89 -98.74
CA GLY A 650 51.61 51.94 -100.16
C GLY A 650 53.00 52.54 -100.44
N GLU A 651 53.35 53.65 -99.77
CA GLU A 651 54.70 54.23 -99.83
C GLU A 651 55.80 53.27 -99.31
N ILE A 652 55.49 52.42 -98.33
CA ILE A 652 56.44 51.46 -97.75
C ILE A 652 56.64 50.22 -98.65
N ASP A 653 55.57 49.66 -99.21
CA ASP A 653 55.68 48.49 -100.11
C ASP A 653 56.43 48.84 -101.40
N GLU A 654 56.28 50.06 -101.93
CA GLU A 654 57.05 50.55 -103.08
C GLU A 654 58.56 50.59 -102.77
N ILE A 655 58.95 51.03 -101.56
CA ILE A 655 60.34 50.96 -101.08
C ILE A 655 60.81 49.52 -100.86
N LYS A 656 59.93 48.63 -100.38
CA LYS A 656 60.26 47.23 -100.09
C LYS A 656 60.58 46.43 -101.36
N VAL A 657 59.82 46.64 -102.44
CA VAL A 657 60.12 46.03 -103.75
C VAL A 657 61.54 46.38 -104.21
N ILE A 658 61.93 47.66 -104.10
CA ILE A 658 63.27 48.14 -104.43
C ILE A 658 64.35 47.45 -103.56
N MET A 659 64.06 47.14 -102.29
CA MET A 659 64.98 46.38 -101.43
C MET A 659 65.11 44.89 -101.83
N GLU A 660 64.01 44.24 -102.24
CA GLU A 660 64.03 42.83 -102.63
C GLU A 660 64.74 42.62 -103.99
N GLU A 661 64.58 43.53 -104.94
CA GLU A 661 65.35 43.54 -106.21
C GLU A 661 66.87 43.62 -105.97
N ASN A 662 67.30 44.51 -105.06
CA ASN A 662 68.72 44.61 -104.66
C ASN A 662 69.23 43.32 -103.97
N LYS A 663 68.38 42.66 -103.18
CA LYS A 663 68.75 41.41 -102.49
C LYS A 663 68.91 40.23 -103.46
N ALA A 664 68.09 40.16 -104.51
CA ALA A 664 68.22 39.14 -105.55
C ALA A 664 69.61 39.18 -106.23
N GLN A 665 70.07 40.38 -106.59
CA GLN A 665 71.40 40.58 -107.22
C GLN A 665 72.56 40.09 -106.33
N GLN A 666 72.45 40.21 -105.00
CA GLN A 666 73.45 39.65 -104.08
C GLN A 666 73.41 38.12 -104.03
N GLN A 667 72.22 37.50 -104.08
CA GLN A 667 72.09 36.04 -104.04
C GLN A 667 72.69 35.35 -105.27
N ASP A 668 72.48 35.92 -106.46
CA ASP A 668 73.06 35.37 -107.70
C ASP A 668 74.59 35.48 -107.72
N THR A 669 75.14 36.53 -107.11
CA THR A 669 76.60 36.68 -106.91
C THR A 669 77.15 35.57 -105.98
N LEU A 670 76.41 35.20 -104.94
CA LEU A 670 76.81 34.16 -103.98
C LEU A 670 76.76 32.75 -104.59
N ASN A 671 75.72 32.47 -105.38
CA ASN A 671 75.52 31.17 -106.04
C ASN A 671 76.70 30.80 -106.97
N PHE A 672 77.32 31.80 -107.63
CA PHE A 672 78.49 31.60 -108.47
C PHE A 672 79.71 31.04 -107.68
N GLN A 673 79.93 31.52 -106.46
CA GLN A 673 81.07 31.10 -105.61
C GLN A 673 80.91 29.68 -105.05
N VAL A 674 79.68 29.24 -104.77
CA VAL A 674 79.40 27.86 -104.30
C VAL A 674 79.69 26.82 -105.38
N SER A 675 79.49 27.18 -106.66
CA SER A 675 79.80 26.34 -107.82
C SER A 675 81.29 25.96 -107.88
N GLU A 676 82.18 26.92 -107.61
CA GLU A 676 83.63 26.75 -107.66
C GLU A 676 84.16 25.81 -106.57
N GLN A 677 83.71 25.97 -105.33
CA GLN A 677 84.11 25.15 -104.18
C GLN A 677 83.76 23.66 -104.36
N THR A 678 82.63 23.37 -105.01
CA THR A 678 82.06 22.01 -105.10
C THR A 678 82.88 21.07 -106.00
N GLU A 679 83.67 21.59 -106.96
CA GLU A 679 84.55 20.78 -107.82
C GLU A 679 85.89 20.42 -107.17
N ALA A 680 86.28 21.05 -106.05
CA ALA A 680 87.56 20.79 -105.38
C ALA A 680 87.53 19.45 -104.61
N LEU A 681 86.60 19.30 -103.67
CA LEU A 681 86.44 18.11 -102.80
C LEU A 681 86.30 16.80 -103.59
N LYS A 682 85.73 16.88 -104.79
CA LYS A 682 85.45 15.75 -105.68
C LYS A 682 86.70 15.02 -106.19
N LYS A 683 87.87 15.68 -106.16
CA LYS A 683 89.15 15.15 -106.68
C LYS A 683 89.95 14.41 -105.60
N GLU A 684 89.82 14.81 -104.34
CA GLU A 684 90.58 14.26 -103.21
C GLU A 684 90.12 12.83 -102.86
N VAL A 685 88.80 12.57 -102.93
CA VAL A 685 88.17 11.26 -102.68
C VAL A 685 88.72 10.13 -103.57
N ILE A 686 89.14 10.45 -104.81
CA ILE A 686 89.65 9.46 -105.76
C ILE A 686 91.09 9.02 -105.41
N HIS A 687 91.87 9.86 -104.75
CA HIS A 687 93.28 9.58 -104.46
C HIS A 687 93.47 8.42 -103.46
N LEU A 688 92.66 8.39 -102.39
CA LEU A 688 92.74 7.36 -101.34
C LEU A 688 92.33 5.96 -101.84
N ASN A 689 91.51 5.88 -102.89
CA ASN A 689 90.87 4.64 -103.36
C ASN A 689 91.83 3.59 -103.95
N ASN A 690 93.10 3.95 -104.20
CA ASN A 690 94.12 3.03 -104.74
C ASN A 690 95.09 2.44 -103.69
N VAL A 691 95.11 2.93 -102.45
CA VAL A 691 96.06 2.46 -101.42
C VAL A 691 95.60 1.13 -100.79
N LEU A 692 94.30 0.96 -100.58
CA LEU A 692 93.72 -0.07 -99.70
C LEU A 692 93.35 -1.41 -100.36
N LYS A 693 93.87 -1.71 -101.57
CA LYS A 693 93.67 -3.04 -102.19
C LYS A 693 94.61 -4.12 -101.60
N ASN A 694 95.50 -3.72 -100.69
CA ASN A 694 96.42 -4.58 -99.96
C ASN A 694 95.84 -4.88 -98.57
N GLN A 695 96.09 -6.09 -98.03
CA GLN A 695 95.96 -6.44 -96.59
C GLN A 695 94.56 -6.15 -95.96
N LYS A 696 93.61 -7.09 -95.88
CA LYS A 696 93.65 -8.57 -95.77
C LYS A 696 94.10 -9.13 -94.41
N GLY A 697 94.33 -8.25 -93.43
CA GLY A 697 94.18 -8.49 -92.00
C GLY A 697 93.54 -7.22 -91.41
N GLU A 698 92.76 -7.26 -90.33
CA GLU A 698 92.49 -8.36 -89.40
C GLU A 698 90.97 -8.57 -89.26
N HIS A 699 90.48 -9.81 -89.37
CA HIS A 699 89.05 -10.12 -89.40
C HIS A 699 88.40 -10.28 -88.01
N GLU A 700 89.10 -9.92 -86.93
CA GLU A 700 88.77 -10.39 -85.58
C GLU A 700 88.01 -9.40 -84.68
N LEU A 701 87.90 -8.11 -85.04
CA LEU A 701 87.21 -7.11 -84.20
C LEU A 701 85.68 -7.08 -84.37
N GLY A 702 85.15 -7.31 -85.57
CA GLY A 702 83.72 -7.13 -85.87
C GLY A 702 82.76 -8.19 -85.34
N LEU A 703 83.24 -9.27 -84.71
CA LEU A 703 82.37 -10.35 -84.20
C LEU A 703 81.82 -10.08 -82.79
N GLU A 704 82.51 -9.25 -82.00
CA GLU A 704 82.13 -8.99 -80.61
C GLU A 704 81.05 -7.89 -80.49
N GLU A 705 81.01 -6.95 -81.43
CA GLU A 705 80.00 -5.89 -81.50
C GLU A 705 78.56 -6.45 -81.59
N LEU A 706 78.38 -7.60 -82.25
CA LEU A 706 77.07 -8.24 -82.40
C LEU A 706 76.54 -8.85 -81.09
N LYS A 707 77.42 -9.26 -80.17
CA LYS A 707 77.02 -9.69 -78.81
C LYS A 707 76.59 -8.50 -77.95
N MET A 708 77.31 -7.38 -78.09
CA MET A 708 77.02 -6.11 -77.42
C MET A 708 75.58 -5.64 -77.72
N LEU A 709 75.17 -5.69 -79.00
CA LEU A 709 73.83 -5.34 -79.46
C LEU A 709 72.73 -6.22 -78.83
N LEU A 710 72.94 -7.54 -78.73
CA LEU A 710 71.96 -8.46 -78.15
C LEU A 710 71.86 -8.33 -76.61
N THR A 711 72.92 -7.89 -75.93
CA THR A 711 72.86 -7.52 -74.51
C THR A 711 72.16 -6.18 -74.29
N MET A 712 72.37 -5.18 -75.16
CA MET A 712 71.70 -3.88 -75.09
C MET A 712 70.17 -4.01 -75.16
N GLU A 713 69.60 -4.81 -76.07
CA GLU A 713 68.13 -4.95 -76.16
C GLU A 713 67.52 -5.60 -74.90
N LYS A 714 68.21 -6.59 -74.32
CA LYS A 714 67.82 -7.19 -73.03
C LYS A 714 67.82 -6.14 -71.92
N GLU A 715 68.88 -5.33 -71.83
CA GLU A 715 68.98 -4.26 -70.84
C GLU A 715 67.99 -3.12 -71.10
N GLN A 716 67.65 -2.84 -72.36
CA GLN A 716 66.65 -1.84 -72.74
C GLN A 716 65.23 -2.28 -72.35
N CYS A 717 64.88 -3.56 -72.51
CA CYS A 717 63.61 -4.12 -72.04
C CYS A 717 63.51 -4.10 -70.50
N ILE A 718 64.59 -4.50 -69.81
CA ILE A 718 64.67 -4.40 -68.33
C ILE A 718 64.60 -2.93 -67.90
N SER A 719 65.25 -2.01 -68.61
CA SER A 719 65.19 -0.57 -68.34
C SER A 719 63.80 0.01 -68.61
N GLN A 720 63.02 -0.49 -69.58
CA GLN A 720 61.63 -0.07 -69.77
C GLN A 720 60.74 -0.54 -68.61
N MET A 721 60.88 -1.80 -68.17
CA MET A 721 60.17 -2.30 -66.99
C MET A 721 60.58 -1.57 -65.70
N LEU A 722 61.87 -1.29 -65.52
CA LEU A 722 62.37 -0.48 -64.41
C LEU A 722 61.89 0.98 -64.51
N ASN A 723 61.86 1.60 -65.69
CA ASN A 723 61.34 2.96 -65.86
C ASN A 723 59.83 3.04 -65.60
N ILE A 724 59.05 2.02 -65.95
CA ILE A 724 57.62 1.95 -65.62
C ILE A 724 57.45 1.76 -64.10
N HIS A 725 58.19 0.83 -63.49
CA HIS A 725 58.14 0.63 -62.04
C HIS A 725 58.65 1.86 -61.27
N GLU A 726 59.67 2.55 -61.77
CA GLU A 726 60.21 3.78 -61.17
C GLU A 726 59.28 4.98 -61.43
N ALA A 727 58.57 5.06 -62.55
CA ALA A 727 57.52 6.05 -62.78
C ALA A 727 56.30 5.81 -61.88
N GLN A 728 55.91 4.55 -61.68
CA GLN A 728 54.89 4.16 -60.70
C GLN A 728 55.36 4.43 -59.26
N THR A 729 56.61 4.13 -58.93
CA THR A 729 57.22 4.44 -57.62
C THR A 729 57.32 5.95 -57.41
N LYS A 730 57.69 6.73 -58.42
CA LYS A 730 57.69 8.21 -58.40
C LYS A 730 56.27 8.79 -58.35
N SER A 731 55.26 8.07 -58.83
CA SER A 731 53.86 8.46 -58.61
C SER A 731 53.43 8.15 -57.20
N LEU A 732 53.55 6.90 -56.74
CA LEU A 732 53.25 6.52 -55.36
C LEU A 732 54.03 7.37 -54.35
N GLN A 733 55.27 7.77 -54.64
CA GLN A 733 56.04 8.69 -53.80
C GLN A 733 55.51 10.13 -53.88
N ARG A 734 55.07 10.63 -55.06
CA ARG A 734 54.34 11.90 -55.15
C ARG A 734 53.02 11.84 -54.39
N ASP A 735 52.29 10.74 -54.50
CA ASP A 735 50.96 10.55 -53.92
C ASP A 735 51.07 10.36 -52.40
N ILE A 736 52.11 9.67 -51.91
CA ILE A 736 52.52 9.65 -50.50
C ILE A 736 52.97 11.04 -50.04
N ASN A 737 53.80 11.77 -50.79
CA ASN A 737 54.20 13.13 -50.42
C ASN A 737 53.01 14.11 -50.40
N ASN A 738 52.03 13.92 -51.28
CA ASN A 738 50.76 14.65 -51.30
C ASN A 738 49.89 14.28 -50.08
N LEU A 739 49.83 12.99 -49.72
CA LEU A 739 49.15 12.54 -48.50
C LEU A 739 49.85 13.05 -47.24
N THR A 740 51.19 13.09 -47.21
CA THR A 740 52.00 13.59 -46.11
C THR A 740 51.88 15.10 -45.97
N SER A 741 51.89 15.86 -47.06
CA SER A 741 51.66 17.32 -47.02
C SER A 741 50.20 17.68 -46.71
N GLY A 742 49.24 16.87 -47.15
CA GLY A 742 47.85 16.95 -46.73
C GLY A 742 47.65 16.63 -45.24
N HIS A 743 48.35 15.61 -44.72
CA HIS A 743 48.38 15.26 -43.31
C HIS A 743 49.08 16.35 -42.47
N GLN A 744 50.21 16.89 -42.94
CA GLN A 744 50.89 18.03 -42.33
C GLN A 744 49.96 19.25 -42.28
N GLN A 745 49.25 19.56 -43.36
CA GLN A 745 48.24 20.61 -43.43
C GLN A 745 46.98 20.34 -42.59
N ALA A 746 46.66 19.08 -42.30
CA ALA A 746 45.60 18.71 -41.37
C ALA A 746 46.07 18.91 -39.93
N LEU A 747 47.29 18.48 -39.61
CA LEU A 747 47.91 18.59 -38.29
C LEU A 747 48.25 20.06 -37.93
N GLU A 748 48.57 20.89 -38.93
CA GLU A 748 48.67 22.35 -38.78
C GLU A 748 47.31 23.07 -38.63
N ARG A 749 46.21 22.48 -39.13
CA ARG A 749 44.85 22.98 -38.88
C ARG A 749 44.37 22.51 -37.51
N GLU A 750 44.64 21.27 -37.14
CA GLU A 750 44.38 20.70 -35.81
C GLU A 750 45.15 21.48 -34.74
N SER A 751 46.44 21.78 -34.94
CA SER A 751 47.20 22.63 -34.02
C SER A 751 46.65 24.05 -33.91
N ARG A 752 46.14 24.64 -35.00
CA ARG A 752 45.49 25.97 -34.97
C ARG A 752 44.12 25.93 -34.29
N LEU A 753 43.32 24.88 -34.51
CA LEU A 753 42.07 24.65 -33.79
C LEU A 753 42.33 24.32 -32.30
N GLN A 754 43.45 23.67 -31.98
CA GLN A 754 43.90 23.45 -30.60
C GLN A 754 44.33 24.78 -29.95
N GLU A 755 44.99 25.68 -30.67
CA GLU A 755 45.27 27.04 -30.20
C GLU A 755 44.00 27.88 -30.04
N GLU A 756 43.05 27.83 -30.98
CA GLU A 756 41.75 28.51 -30.88
C GLU A 756 40.91 27.95 -29.73
N LEU A 757 40.89 26.63 -29.53
CA LEU A 757 40.26 25.98 -28.38
C LEU A 757 40.97 26.36 -27.07
N ASN A 758 42.30 26.39 -27.01
CA ASN A 758 43.03 26.89 -25.84
C ASN A 758 42.71 28.37 -25.56
N VAL A 759 42.57 29.22 -26.59
CA VAL A 759 42.18 30.63 -26.42
C VAL A 759 40.72 30.76 -25.95
N LEU A 760 39.81 29.92 -26.45
CA LEU A 760 38.42 29.87 -26.00
C LEU A 760 38.28 29.29 -24.59
N GLN A 761 39.09 28.28 -24.24
CA GLN A 761 39.14 27.67 -22.92
C GLN A 761 39.74 28.63 -21.88
N ASN A 762 40.83 29.34 -22.21
CA ASN A 762 41.35 30.41 -21.35
C ASN A 762 40.33 31.55 -21.17
N LYS A 763 39.63 31.98 -22.24
CA LYS A 763 38.54 32.96 -22.12
C LYS A 763 37.40 32.44 -21.25
N LEU A 764 37.01 31.18 -21.40
CA LEU A 764 35.97 30.55 -20.58
C LEU A 764 36.40 30.50 -19.11
N GLU A 765 37.65 30.11 -18.83
CA GLU A 765 38.21 30.05 -17.48
C GLU A 765 38.39 31.44 -16.86
N ASP A 766 38.70 32.47 -17.65
CA ASP A 766 38.71 33.86 -17.19
C ASP A 766 37.29 34.40 -16.93
N THR A 767 36.29 34.06 -17.76
CA THR A 767 34.89 34.36 -17.46
C THR A 767 34.38 33.60 -16.23
N LEU A 768 34.83 32.36 -16.01
CA LEU A 768 34.53 31.60 -14.81
C LEU A 768 35.17 32.25 -13.58
N LYS A 769 36.43 32.69 -13.62
CA LYS A 769 37.08 33.44 -12.52
C LYS A 769 36.43 34.79 -12.25
N VAL A 770 35.85 35.45 -13.26
CA VAL A 770 35.04 36.67 -13.08
C VAL A 770 33.70 36.32 -12.41
N LEU A 771 33.03 35.26 -12.86
CA LEU A 771 31.78 34.78 -12.27
C LEU A 771 31.97 34.27 -10.84
N GLU A 772 33.01 33.50 -10.53
CA GLU A 772 33.38 33.07 -9.18
C GLU A 772 33.63 34.26 -8.25
N LYS A 773 34.27 35.33 -8.74
CA LYS A 773 34.41 36.58 -7.97
C LYS A 773 33.07 37.28 -7.75
N GLN A 774 32.16 37.25 -8.73
CA GLN A 774 30.83 37.82 -8.59
C GLN A 774 29.95 36.98 -7.66
N THR A 775 30.04 35.65 -7.68
CA THR A 775 29.34 34.77 -6.73
C THR A 775 29.93 34.88 -5.33
N GLU A 776 31.25 34.93 -5.15
CA GLU A 776 31.86 35.22 -3.84
C GLU A 776 31.38 36.58 -3.28
N GLN A 777 31.30 37.61 -4.13
CA GLN A 777 30.81 38.94 -3.71
C GLN A 777 29.31 38.91 -3.41
N HIS A 778 28.51 38.16 -4.17
CA HIS A 778 27.09 37.98 -3.92
C HIS A 778 26.83 37.15 -2.65
N GLU A 779 27.61 36.10 -2.38
CA GLU A 779 27.54 35.31 -1.14
C GLU A 779 28.00 36.12 0.07
N LYS A 780 29.04 36.96 -0.06
CA LYS A 780 29.47 37.87 1.02
C LYS A 780 28.43 38.97 1.28
N ALA A 781 27.79 39.50 0.25
CA ALA A 781 26.68 40.45 0.39
C ALA A 781 25.42 39.79 1.00
N LEU A 782 25.07 38.59 0.55
CA LEU A 782 23.95 37.81 1.07
C LEU A 782 24.20 37.38 2.52
N GLY A 783 25.43 36.98 2.86
CA GLY A 783 25.85 36.67 4.23
C GLY A 783 25.74 37.88 5.17
N GLN A 784 26.20 39.05 4.75
CA GLN A 784 26.01 40.30 5.50
C GLN A 784 24.53 40.67 5.63
N GLN A 785 23.72 40.42 4.59
CA GLN A 785 22.28 40.65 4.65
C GLN A 785 21.58 39.64 5.59
N ILE A 786 22.06 38.39 5.66
CA ILE A 786 21.61 37.38 6.62
C ILE A 786 22.01 37.79 8.04
N GLU A 787 23.25 38.22 8.32
CA GLU A 787 23.63 38.73 9.65
C GLU A 787 22.76 39.92 10.09
N VAL A 788 22.44 40.85 9.17
CA VAL A 788 21.54 41.99 9.46
C VAL A 788 20.10 41.52 9.73
N HIS A 789 19.61 40.51 9.02
CA HIS A 789 18.28 39.94 9.26
C HIS A 789 18.24 39.08 10.53
N GLU A 790 19.27 38.30 10.84
CA GLU A 790 19.37 37.54 12.10
C GLU A 790 19.47 38.47 13.31
N ALA A 791 20.27 39.55 13.23
CA ALA A 791 20.31 40.58 14.27
C ALA A 791 18.96 41.32 14.42
N SER A 792 18.23 41.53 13.31
CA SER A 792 16.88 42.09 13.34
C SER A 792 15.84 41.13 13.92
N ILE A 793 15.99 39.83 13.68
CA ILE A 793 15.15 38.76 14.23
C ILE A 793 15.44 38.61 15.73
N GLN A 794 16.69 38.47 16.15
CA GLN A 794 17.06 38.41 17.57
C GLN A 794 16.52 39.63 18.33
N LYS A 795 16.67 40.84 17.77
CA LYS A 795 16.08 42.04 18.38
C LYS A 795 14.55 41.96 18.44
N ALA A 796 13.87 41.52 17.39
CA ALA A 796 12.42 41.34 17.40
C ALA A 796 11.97 40.24 18.39
N GLU A 797 12.80 39.24 18.65
CA GLU A 797 12.56 38.22 19.67
C GLU A 797 12.81 38.74 21.10
N GLU A 798 13.85 39.55 21.32
CA GLU A 798 14.07 40.28 22.58
C GLU A 798 12.93 41.26 22.86
N ASP A 799 12.50 42.05 21.88
CA ASP A 799 11.36 42.97 21.98
C ASP A 799 10.05 42.18 22.24
N ARG A 800 9.87 41.02 21.60
CA ARG A 800 8.72 40.11 21.84
C ARG A 800 8.75 39.49 23.24
N GLU A 801 9.92 39.07 23.73
CA GLU A 801 10.05 38.49 25.07
C GLU A 801 9.90 39.55 26.17
N GLN A 802 10.42 40.77 25.95
CA GLN A 802 10.13 41.92 26.80
C GLN A 802 8.63 42.22 26.84
N LEU A 803 7.94 42.26 25.69
CA LEU A 803 6.50 42.53 25.62
C LEU A 803 5.66 41.41 26.26
N LEU A 804 6.06 40.14 26.11
CA LEU A 804 5.47 39.01 26.85
C LEU A 804 5.76 39.07 28.35
N SER A 805 6.92 39.56 28.78
CA SER A 805 7.23 39.78 30.21
C SER A 805 6.39 40.91 30.81
N ALA A 806 6.19 42.00 30.05
CA ALA A 806 5.32 43.11 30.42
C ALA A 806 3.85 42.66 30.49
N GLN A 807 3.39 41.87 29.52
CA GLN A 807 2.05 41.28 29.55
C GLN A 807 1.86 40.28 30.71
N ARG A 808 2.90 39.54 31.12
CA ARG A 808 2.86 38.73 32.35
C ARG A 808 2.74 39.60 33.59
N LEU A 809 3.57 40.64 33.74
CA LEU A 809 3.52 41.58 34.87
C LEU A 809 2.18 42.34 34.93
N GLU A 810 1.63 42.76 33.80
CA GLU A 810 0.30 43.36 33.71
C GLU A 810 -0.79 42.36 34.11
N LYS A 811 -0.71 41.11 33.64
CA LYS A 811 -1.66 40.05 34.01
C LYS A 811 -1.53 39.63 35.48
N GLU A 812 -0.34 39.63 36.05
CA GLU A 812 -0.09 39.39 37.48
C GLU A 812 -0.61 40.54 38.33
N THR A 813 -0.40 41.80 37.95
CA THR A 813 -0.98 42.94 38.68
C THR A 813 -2.50 43.06 38.51
N LEU A 814 -3.07 42.64 37.38
CA LEU A 814 -4.52 42.45 37.22
C LEU A 814 -5.04 41.31 38.10
N THR A 815 -4.33 40.18 38.18
CA THR A 815 -4.71 39.05 39.03
C THR A 815 -4.62 39.43 40.51
N GLN A 816 -3.59 40.17 40.91
CA GLN A 816 -3.45 40.72 42.27
C GLN A 816 -4.57 41.71 42.60
N LYS A 817 -4.95 42.61 41.68
CA LYS A 817 -6.11 43.49 41.86
C LYS A 817 -7.40 42.68 42.02
N PHE A 818 -7.65 41.70 41.15
CA PHE A 818 -8.82 40.82 41.27
C PHE A 818 -8.82 39.99 42.56
N THR A 819 -7.66 39.60 43.11
CA THR A 819 -7.61 38.95 44.43
C THR A 819 -7.85 39.95 45.56
N CYS A 820 -7.30 41.16 45.52
CA CYS A 820 -7.59 42.19 46.53
C CYS A 820 -9.07 42.60 46.52
N GLU A 821 -9.65 42.89 45.35
CA GLU A 821 -11.08 43.22 45.21
C GLU A 821 -11.99 42.06 45.68
N LYS A 822 -11.55 40.81 45.47
CA LYS A 822 -12.24 39.63 46.00
C LYS A 822 -12.08 39.48 47.52
N GLU A 823 -10.90 39.75 48.07
CA GLU A 823 -10.65 39.70 49.51
C GLU A 823 -11.35 40.85 50.26
N ASP A 824 -11.40 42.05 49.71
CA ASP A 824 -12.17 43.19 50.23
C ASP A 824 -13.67 42.91 50.20
N SER A 825 -14.18 42.35 49.09
CA SER A 825 -15.59 41.94 48.96
C SER A 825 -15.96 40.81 49.93
N VAL A 826 -15.04 39.85 50.16
CA VAL A 826 -15.20 38.81 51.19
C VAL A 826 -15.11 39.40 52.61
N GLN A 827 -14.22 40.36 52.89
CA GLN A 827 -14.15 41.02 54.20
C GLN A 827 -15.39 41.87 54.50
N LEU A 828 -15.99 42.52 53.50
CA LEU A 828 -17.29 43.18 53.62
C LEU A 828 -18.39 42.18 53.95
N SER A 829 -18.49 41.09 53.18
CA SER A 829 -19.47 40.02 53.42
C SER A 829 -19.32 39.35 54.81
N VAL A 830 -18.08 39.12 55.26
CA VAL A 830 -17.78 38.59 56.59
C VAL A 830 -18.14 39.60 57.69
N LYS A 831 -17.86 40.90 57.53
CA LYS A 831 -18.27 41.93 58.50
C LYS A 831 -19.78 42.08 58.59
N ASP A 832 -20.48 42.04 57.47
CA ASP A 832 -21.95 42.07 57.46
C ASP A 832 -22.53 40.80 58.12
N PHE A 833 -21.88 39.64 57.96
CA PHE A 833 -22.26 38.40 58.65
C PHE A 833 -21.95 38.44 60.16
N GLU A 834 -20.81 38.99 60.58
CA GLU A 834 -20.50 39.22 62.01
C GLU A 834 -21.47 40.24 62.65
N LEU A 835 -21.82 41.31 61.93
CA LEU A 835 -22.80 42.30 62.39
C LEU A 835 -24.21 41.70 62.46
N HIS A 836 -24.58 40.81 61.54
CA HIS A 836 -25.82 40.04 61.61
C HIS A 836 -25.81 39.09 62.82
N MET A 837 -24.72 38.33 63.02
CA MET A 837 -24.53 37.45 64.17
C MET A 837 -24.61 38.19 65.50
N GLN A 838 -23.95 39.35 65.65
CA GLN A 838 -24.03 40.15 66.88
C GLN A 838 -25.45 40.68 67.14
N ASN A 839 -26.20 41.04 66.09
CA ASN A 839 -27.61 41.43 66.24
C ASN A 839 -28.51 40.24 66.64
N VAL A 840 -28.28 39.04 66.08
CA VAL A 840 -29.00 37.81 66.44
C VAL A 840 -28.66 37.34 67.86
N GLU A 841 -27.38 37.40 68.26
CA GLU A 841 -26.91 37.06 69.60
C GLU A 841 -27.42 38.05 70.65
N LYS A 842 -27.56 39.34 70.28
CA LYS A 842 -28.22 40.36 71.10
C LYS A 842 -29.73 40.13 71.20
N GLU A 843 -30.42 39.83 70.11
CA GLU A 843 -31.84 39.42 70.13
C GLU A 843 -32.05 38.19 71.03
N LEU A 844 -31.16 37.19 70.95
CA LEU A 844 -31.20 36.00 71.80
C LEU A 844 -30.93 36.35 73.27
N SER A 845 -29.97 37.25 73.54
CA SER A 845 -29.67 37.73 74.90
C SER A 845 -30.86 38.48 75.50
N ASP A 846 -31.52 39.35 74.73
CA ASP A 846 -32.72 40.08 75.15
C ASP A 846 -33.91 39.12 75.34
N LYS A 847 -34.08 38.11 74.47
CA LYS A 847 -35.09 37.04 74.64
C LYS A 847 -34.81 36.17 75.88
N VAL A 848 -33.55 35.85 76.18
CA VAL A 848 -33.14 35.14 77.40
C VAL A 848 -33.38 36.00 78.64
N LEU A 849 -33.10 37.31 78.59
CA LEU A 849 -33.39 38.25 79.68
C LEU A 849 -34.90 38.32 79.96
N ILE A 850 -35.73 38.37 78.92
CA ILE A 850 -37.19 38.33 79.02
C ILE A 850 -37.68 37.00 79.61
N LEU A 851 -37.13 35.86 79.18
CA LEU A 851 -37.47 34.54 79.72
C LEU A 851 -37.03 34.38 81.19
N GLN A 852 -35.88 34.92 81.58
CA GLN A 852 -35.45 34.97 82.98
C GLN A 852 -36.36 35.87 83.83
N GLN A 853 -36.84 37.00 83.30
CA GLN A 853 -37.82 37.83 84.00
C GLN A 853 -39.20 37.15 84.12
N GLN A 854 -39.59 36.28 83.18
CA GLN A 854 -40.83 35.50 83.25
C GLN A 854 -40.73 34.32 84.25
N LEU A 855 -39.57 33.63 84.32
CA LEU A 855 -39.30 32.61 85.33
C LEU A 855 -39.11 33.18 86.75
N GLY A 856 -38.96 34.50 86.90
CA GLY A 856 -38.90 35.16 88.21
C GLY A 856 -40.26 35.41 88.89
N LYS A 857 -41.40 35.08 88.25
CA LYS A 857 -42.74 35.42 88.76
C LYS A 857 -43.85 34.38 88.49
N ARG A 858 -43.58 33.08 88.66
CA ARG A 858 -44.58 32.09 89.15
C ARG A 858 -43.96 30.78 89.59
#